data_AF-B8BJI1-F1
#
_entry.id   AF-B8BJI1-F1
#
_cell.length_a   1.000
_cell.length_b   1.000
_cell.length_c   1.000
_cell.angle_alpha   90.00
_cell.angle_beta   90.00
_cell.angle_gamma   90.00
#
_symmetry.space_group_name_H-M   'P 1'
#
loop_
_entity.id
_entity.type
_entity.pdbx_description
1 polymer ?
#
loop_
_entity_poly.entity_id
_entity_poly.type
_entity_poly.pdbx_seq_one_letter_code
_entity_poly.pdbx_strand_id
1 'polypeptide(L)'
;MPGIGRRILFGACSFMAPEEKRFIEAPKMKFYRVEMSKKIKSIIEKLRPLCAKVSTILNLELLESNRRIAQDIATGITAASEERGSMAFPPRKSTNNRPITTPEIQEPKFFGRKVEMGKILHDITEGSNKDLTVLPIVGLGGFGKTALAKHIYKNVDKHFDVKIWICAVNYSSVSRLTKKIMESIPPVKNEESCSPEMLTEQRLKSKRFLLVLDDMWICDRKEEWDRLLRPLRKGKEGNIILVTSRFPAIAETVKTTDHLIELKGLGYEASRSLFLACVYGDKQSANEHRGLAEIGNKIIEKLKGPPLAAKTVDLQTWDGSCDLPKDMGNLAKLRHIFTEKDKIHANIHNVRKLQVLQELKKYCVKKEDGGLQLKQLGYMIELRELGIYNLENTLTKAAAVKAKLMDKKYLRKLTLHWDDAQHPEPDAGAMVIESLQPHSSSLQELCIRGHGGLCCPSWLSNEFSVKALRSLHLVGVAWKVLPSFNQIWELHELTLENIVTIRKFVLEQWCCKLKRLTLIDLEELTEWITQDCNTFFPDLQTLEIKNCPNLLELPFIDNIGDPRKKDVNMTWFPKLEEFEISLCIEISSFPPIPWTQTLDYVRITDVGSNLMEELKYSKTSSLSITGNNNLHSLEKVLVFNNLTELQELSMEKCPPLDMESLLMLSSLKILSVSGSGSLFVPLTSLSDAKWQLPVEELYISDCVANGKELSQLLSHLTKLSVLYIGNFKRITRLDVAVEQQQLRTLVSSTAIHIEHTQPAEQHEGIAEEAEVEDDGLLLLGSNLCRSLRELTIYDCKCLSLAAPHPLLNGHEPRGLQALGSLRTLGILRCPKFLSEYSLDSPCYPFPTSVQVLTFHGAVDMKHLSNLTFLTRLYIEDSENLKCKDLAQDQLSQLVIYRCPEFFVGWGLAQRSSKLQMLYTDDFEGVLVKPICSLLSSCLVELVFHSNDEVESFTKKQEEALQLITSLQELRFQRCKKLQCLPAGLRRLTSLKRLRIDQCPAIQSLPKDGLPSSLQELDVTYCGSKDLIQQCRKLKGTIQKIILQHEDDQ
;
A
#
# COMPACT_ATOMS: atom_id res chain seq x y z
N MET A 1 -22.66 46.46 46.66
CA MET A 1 -21.48 47.16 47.22
C MET A 1 -21.91 47.97 48.43
N PRO A 2 -21.07 48.23 49.45
CA PRO A 2 -19.77 47.65 49.86
C PRO A 2 -19.93 46.88 51.22
N GLY A 3 -19.02 46.10 51.80
CA GLY A 3 -17.56 46.08 51.76
C GLY A 3 -17.00 46.84 52.98
N ILE A 4 -16.51 46.14 54.02
CA ILE A 4 -15.55 46.49 55.11
C ILE A 4 -15.68 45.34 56.14
N GLY A 5 -14.68 44.66 56.71
CA GLY A 5 -13.23 44.85 56.74
C GLY A 5 -12.71 44.41 58.12
N ARG A 6 -11.98 43.28 58.15
CA ARG A 6 -10.93 42.86 59.11
C ARG A 6 -11.28 42.61 60.59
N ARG A 7 -10.95 41.40 61.06
CA ARG A 7 -10.06 41.16 62.22
C ARG A 7 -9.51 39.73 62.20
N ILE A 8 -8.22 39.63 62.51
CA ILE A 8 -7.38 38.43 62.59
C ILE A 8 -7.21 38.08 64.08
N LEU A 9 -7.29 36.80 64.45
CA LEU A 9 -6.25 36.03 65.20
C LEU A 9 -6.81 34.83 65.98
N PHE A 10 -6.22 33.68 65.66
CA PHE A 10 -5.95 32.44 66.41
C PHE A 10 -7.10 31.55 66.96
N GLY A 11 -7.33 30.46 66.22
CA GLY A 11 -6.92 29.12 66.67
C GLY A 11 -7.92 28.27 67.42
N ALA A 12 -8.69 27.43 66.71
CA ALA A 12 -9.08 26.08 67.14
C ALA A 12 -9.72 25.29 65.98
N CYS A 13 -9.26 24.04 65.82
CA CYS A 13 -9.81 22.88 65.08
C CYS A 13 -10.90 23.09 64.02
N SER A 14 -10.59 22.70 62.77
CA SER A 14 -11.63 22.35 61.79
C SER A 14 -11.32 21.04 61.06
N PHE A 15 -12.37 20.23 61.01
CA PHE A 15 -12.69 19.13 60.11
C PHE A 15 -11.93 19.14 58.77
N MET A 16 -11.41 17.97 58.36
CA MET A 16 -11.27 17.64 56.94
C MET A 16 -12.26 16.55 56.54
N ALA A 17 -13.13 16.95 55.62
CA ALA A 17 -14.06 16.17 54.84
C ALA A 17 -13.30 15.41 53.70
N PRO A 18 -13.99 14.53 52.95
CA PRO A 18 -13.41 13.32 52.36
C PRO A 18 -12.67 13.54 51.03
N GLU A 19 -11.62 12.75 50.83
CA GLU A 19 -10.90 12.64 49.56
C GLU A 19 -11.80 12.10 48.44
N GLU A 20 -11.87 12.86 47.36
CA GLU A 20 -12.44 12.47 46.07
C GLU A 20 -11.73 11.23 45.53
N LYS A 21 -12.47 10.13 45.38
CA LYS A 21 -12.02 8.96 44.60
C LYS A 21 -11.92 9.35 43.13
N ARG A 22 -10.70 9.61 42.68
CA ARG A 22 -10.31 9.66 41.26
C ARG A 22 -10.74 8.36 40.57
N PHE A 23 -11.59 8.49 39.56
CA PHE A 23 -11.81 7.45 38.55
C PHE A 23 -10.47 7.17 37.85
N ILE A 24 -9.92 5.98 38.04
CA ILE A 24 -8.82 5.47 37.23
C ILE A 24 -9.47 4.84 36.00
N GLU A 25 -9.45 5.55 34.87
CA GLU A 25 -9.73 4.97 33.56
C GLU A 25 -8.77 3.80 33.31
N ALA A 26 -9.32 2.62 33.04
CA ALA A 26 -8.53 1.47 32.60
C ALA A 26 -7.83 1.81 31.27
N PRO A 27 -6.52 1.55 31.12
CA PRO A 27 -5.79 1.94 29.93
C PRO A 27 -6.32 1.17 28.71
N LYS A 28 -6.77 1.89 27.69
CA LYS A 28 -6.98 1.37 26.33
C LYS A 28 -5.66 0.77 25.84
N MET A 29 -5.51 -0.56 25.86
CA MET A 29 -4.40 -1.22 25.18
C MET A 29 -4.56 -1.04 23.66
N LYS A 30 -3.76 -0.14 23.11
CA LYS A 30 -3.55 -0.01 21.67
C LYS A 30 -2.76 -1.22 21.16
N PHE A 31 -3.23 -1.82 20.08
CA PHE A 31 -2.55 -2.90 19.37
C PHE A 31 -1.33 -2.35 18.62
N TYR A 32 -0.13 -2.51 19.16
CA TYR A 32 1.11 -2.08 18.50
C TYR A 32 1.71 -3.21 17.67
N ARG A 33 1.36 -3.27 16.37
CA ARG A 33 1.89 -4.20 15.36
C ARG A 33 3.42 -4.32 15.37
N VAL A 34 4.10 -3.20 15.65
CA VAL A 34 5.58 -3.10 15.70
C VAL A 34 6.16 -3.89 16.88
N GLU A 35 5.47 -3.96 18.01
CA GLU A 35 5.98 -4.63 19.21
C GLU A 35 5.82 -6.15 19.14
N MET A 36 4.74 -6.63 18.52
CA MET A 36 4.57 -8.05 18.19
C MET A 36 5.57 -8.51 17.13
N SER A 37 5.87 -7.68 16.13
CA SER A 37 6.95 -7.95 15.16
C SER A 37 8.31 -8.04 15.84
N LYS A 38 8.62 -7.13 16.78
CA LYS A 38 9.85 -7.20 17.60
C LYS A 38 9.92 -8.47 18.45
N LYS A 39 8.81 -8.91 19.06
CA LYS A 39 8.72 -10.17 19.81
C LYS A 39 8.91 -11.40 18.93
N ILE A 40 8.30 -11.44 17.74
CA ILE A 40 8.45 -12.53 16.77
C ILE A 40 9.90 -12.58 16.26
N LYS A 41 10.49 -11.43 15.92
CA LYS A 41 11.91 -11.32 15.52
C LYS A 41 12.86 -11.82 16.62
N SER A 42 12.58 -11.48 17.88
CA SER A 42 13.32 -11.99 19.05
C SER A 42 13.19 -13.51 19.23
N ILE A 43 12.02 -14.09 18.95
CA ILE A 43 11.78 -15.54 19.04
C ILE A 43 12.52 -16.27 17.91
N ILE A 44 12.51 -15.74 16.69
CA ILE A 44 13.23 -16.28 15.51
C ILE A 44 14.74 -16.23 15.74
N GLU A 45 15.28 -15.11 16.23
CA GLU A 45 16.69 -14.97 16.63
C GLU A 45 17.10 -16.04 17.65
N LYS A 46 16.25 -16.30 18.66
CA LYS A 46 16.48 -17.33 19.69
C LYS A 46 16.32 -18.78 19.18
N LEU A 47 15.68 -18.98 18.02
CA LEU A 47 15.50 -20.28 17.38
C LEU A 47 16.65 -20.66 16.44
N ARG A 48 17.37 -19.67 15.88
CA ARG A 48 18.45 -19.85 14.90
C ARG A 48 19.56 -20.84 15.33
N PRO A 49 20.06 -20.83 16.58
CA PRO A 49 21.09 -21.79 17.02
C PRO A 49 20.59 -23.24 17.14
N LEU A 50 19.29 -23.42 17.39
CA LEU A 50 18.66 -24.74 17.43
C LEU A 50 18.49 -25.32 16.03
N CYS A 51 18.14 -24.50 15.05
CA CYS A 51 18.09 -24.90 13.64
C CYS A 51 19.47 -25.34 13.13
N ALA A 52 20.54 -24.61 13.51
CA ALA A 52 21.92 -24.99 13.16
C ALA A 52 22.32 -26.36 13.74
N LYS A 53 21.98 -26.65 15.01
CA LYS A 53 22.23 -27.96 15.63
C LYS A 53 21.43 -29.10 14.97
N VAL A 54 20.22 -28.84 14.52
CA VAL A 54 19.40 -29.82 13.77
C VAL A 54 20.05 -30.16 12.43
N SER A 55 20.61 -29.18 11.73
CA SER A 55 21.38 -29.41 10.50
C SER A 55 22.65 -30.25 10.72
N THR A 56 23.33 -30.09 11.86
CA THR A 56 24.52 -30.89 12.20
C THR A 56 24.16 -32.34 12.55
N ILE A 57 23.05 -32.57 13.27
CA ILE A 57 22.60 -33.91 13.67
C ILE A 57 22.09 -34.73 12.48
N LEU A 58 21.50 -34.06 11.47
CA LEU A 58 21.00 -34.70 10.25
C LEU A 58 22.08 -35.02 9.21
N ASN A 59 23.36 -34.80 9.53
CA ASN A 59 24.51 -35.10 8.67
C ASN A 59 24.33 -34.63 7.20
N LEU A 60 23.95 -33.37 7.04
CA LEU A 60 23.88 -32.70 5.74
C LEU A 60 25.31 -32.34 5.27
N GLU A 61 26.05 -33.35 4.80
CA GLU A 61 27.23 -33.14 3.95
C GLU A 61 26.78 -32.59 2.59
N LEU A 62 26.58 -31.28 2.51
CA LEU A 62 26.62 -30.43 1.31
C LEU A 62 26.28 -29.00 1.73
N LEU A 63 27.22 -28.35 2.44
CA LEU A 63 27.08 -26.98 2.92
C LEU A 63 28.28 -26.09 2.55
N GLU A 64 28.89 -26.31 1.38
CA GLU A 64 29.79 -25.32 0.78
C GLU A 64 29.12 -24.50 -0.35
N SER A 65 27.99 -24.96 -0.90
CA SER A 65 27.31 -24.29 -2.02
C SER A 65 26.26 -23.24 -1.61
N ASN A 66 25.72 -23.30 -0.38
CA ASN A 66 24.56 -22.49 0.05
C ASN A 66 24.91 -21.17 0.76
N ARG A 67 26.20 -20.81 0.88
CA ARG A 67 26.60 -19.48 1.41
C ARG A 67 26.39 -18.34 0.42
N ARG A 68 26.23 -18.63 -0.88
CA ARG A 68 25.99 -17.63 -1.93
C ARG A 68 24.52 -17.16 -1.95
N ILE A 69 23.56 -18.08 -1.83
CA ILE A 69 22.14 -17.75 -1.98
C ILE A 69 21.56 -17.03 -0.73
N ALA A 70 22.10 -17.29 0.47
CA ALA A 70 21.75 -16.54 1.67
C ALA A 70 22.25 -15.08 1.64
N GLN A 71 23.22 -14.75 0.77
CA GLN A 71 23.68 -13.37 0.56
C GLN A 71 22.80 -12.62 -0.46
N ASP A 72 22.20 -13.32 -1.42
CA ASP A 72 21.33 -12.70 -2.44
C ASP A 72 19.92 -12.35 -1.90
N ILE A 73 19.47 -13.02 -0.83
CA ILE A 73 18.19 -12.69 -0.17
C ILE A 73 18.33 -11.49 0.78
N ALA A 74 19.55 -11.21 1.28
CA ALA A 74 19.80 -10.03 2.10
C ALA A 74 19.88 -8.74 1.26
N THR A 75 20.31 -8.83 0.00
CA THR A 75 20.38 -7.70 -0.94
C THR A 75 19.03 -7.37 -1.59
N GLY A 76 18.11 -8.32 -1.70
CA GLY A 76 16.73 -8.07 -2.18
C GLY A 76 15.81 -7.34 -1.18
N ILE A 77 16.19 -7.20 0.09
CA ILE A 77 15.34 -6.59 1.14
C ILE A 77 15.70 -5.13 1.43
N THR A 78 16.79 -4.60 0.86
CA THR A 78 17.18 -3.19 1.03
C THR A 78 16.88 -2.28 -0.17
N ALA A 79 16.23 -2.80 -1.21
CA ALA A 79 15.75 -2.00 -2.37
C ALA A 79 14.23 -1.71 -2.36
N ALA A 80 13.60 -1.70 -1.18
CA ALA A 80 12.17 -1.36 -1.04
C ALA A 80 11.87 -0.52 0.21
N SER A 81 12.77 0.40 0.55
CA SER A 81 12.54 1.35 1.65
C SER A 81 13.08 2.73 1.30
N GLU A 82 12.54 3.33 0.25
CA GLU A 82 12.45 4.79 0.08
C GLU A 82 11.47 5.08 -1.08
N GLU A 83 10.20 4.76 -0.85
CA GLU A 83 9.06 5.39 -1.53
C GLU A 83 7.78 4.98 -0.78
N ARG A 84 7.37 5.83 0.16
CA ARG A 84 6.01 5.84 0.72
C ARG A 84 5.62 7.28 1.04
N GLY A 85 5.30 8.03 -0.01
CA GLY A 85 4.24 9.02 0.04
C GLY A 85 2.91 8.31 -0.22
N SER A 86 1.99 8.42 0.73
CA SER A 86 0.55 8.10 0.66
C SER A 86 0.04 7.19 -0.49
N MET A 87 -0.08 5.88 -0.22
CA MET A 87 -1.05 5.04 -0.90
C MET A 87 -1.98 4.44 0.15
N ALA A 88 -3.25 4.85 0.11
CA ALA A 88 -4.33 4.25 0.86
C ALA A 88 -4.45 2.78 0.44
N PHE A 89 -4.27 1.86 1.40
CA PHE A 89 -4.66 0.47 1.20
C PHE A 89 -6.20 0.42 1.06
N PRO A 90 -6.77 -0.23 0.04
CA PRO A 90 -8.20 -0.45 0.00
C PRO A 90 -8.59 -1.28 1.24
N PRO A 91 -9.76 -1.00 1.85
CA PRO A 91 -10.17 -1.71 3.05
C PRO A 91 -10.32 -3.20 2.70
N ARG A 92 -9.54 -4.05 3.37
CA ARG A 92 -9.80 -5.50 3.40
C ARG A 92 -11.21 -5.71 3.97
N LYS A 93 -12.22 -5.81 3.10
CA LYS A 93 -13.55 -6.29 3.44
C LYS A 93 -13.37 -7.69 4.04
N SER A 94 -13.63 -7.81 5.34
CA SER A 94 -13.50 -9.07 6.06
C SER A 94 -14.53 -10.05 5.51
N THR A 95 -14.12 -11.04 4.72
CA THR A 95 -14.98 -12.16 4.37
C THR A 95 -15.10 -13.08 5.59
N ASN A 96 -16.07 -12.79 6.46
CA ASN A 96 -16.37 -13.55 7.67
C ASN A 96 -17.07 -14.90 7.35
N ASN A 97 -16.41 -15.80 6.62
CA ASN A 97 -16.91 -17.16 6.37
C ASN A 97 -16.11 -18.21 7.16
N ARG A 98 -16.16 -18.15 8.49
CA ARG A 98 -15.56 -19.19 9.35
C ARG A 98 -16.39 -20.50 9.34
N PRO A 99 -15.78 -21.66 9.65
CA PRO A 99 -16.49 -22.94 9.71
C PRO A 99 -17.56 -22.95 10.81
N ILE A 100 -18.76 -23.47 10.49
CA ILE A 100 -19.80 -23.77 11.49
C ILE A 100 -19.31 -24.94 12.36
N THR A 101 -19.36 -24.80 13.68
CA THR A 101 -19.02 -25.89 14.61
C THR A 101 -20.25 -26.79 14.86
N THR A 102 -20.06 -28.11 14.79
CA THR A 102 -21.07 -29.12 15.12
C THR A 102 -20.76 -29.77 16.47
N PRO A 103 -21.74 -30.37 17.18
CA PRO A 103 -21.50 -31.06 18.45
C PRO A 103 -20.68 -32.37 18.31
N GLU A 104 -20.42 -32.84 17.09
CA GLU A 104 -19.68 -34.07 16.83
C GLU A 104 -18.21 -34.00 17.29
N ILE A 105 -17.76 -35.07 17.94
CA ILE A 105 -16.39 -35.23 18.43
C ILE A 105 -15.60 -36.00 17.37
N GLN A 106 -14.66 -35.32 16.71
CA GLN A 106 -13.75 -35.94 15.74
C GLN A 106 -12.59 -36.71 16.40
N GLU A 107 -12.35 -36.50 17.70
CA GLU A 107 -11.18 -37.05 18.41
C GLU A 107 -11.63 -37.94 19.56
N PRO A 108 -11.40 -39.27 19.52
CA PRO A 108 -11.92 -40.19 20.52
C PRO A 108 -11.28 -40.02 21.90
N LYS A 109 -10.12 -39.35 22.00
CA LYS A 109 -9.35 -39.21 23.24
C LYS A 109 -9.16 -37.75 23.61
N PHE A 110 -9.74 -37.35 24.75
CA PHE A 110 -9.61 -36.01 25.32
C PHE A 110 -8.42 -35.94 26.29
N PHE A 111 -7.43 -35.10 25.98
CA PHE A 111 -6.18 -35.02 26.74
C PHE A 111 -6.21 -33.92 27.80
N GLY A 112 -5.74 -34.25 29.02
CA GLY A 112 -5.33 -33.27 30.03
C GLY A 112 -6.39 -32.39 30.68
N ARG A 113 -7.69 -32.65 30.45
CA ARG A 113 -8.80 -31.77 30.88
C ARG A 113 -9.87 -32.46 31.72
N LYS A 114 -9.55 -33.62 32.28
CA LYS A 114 -10.50 -34.43 33.06
C LYS A 114 -10.98 -33.68 34.31
N VAL A 115 -10.12 -32.88 34.94
CA VAL A 115 -10.44 -32.13 36.17
C VAL A 115 -11.43 -31.01 35.88
N GLU A 116 -11.13 -30.15 34.89
CA GLU A 116 -12.03 -29.06 34.50
C GLU A 116 -13.37 -29.59 33.98
N MET A 117 -13.34 -30.66 33.18
CA MET A 117 -14.56 -31.33 32.71
C MET A 117 -15.37 -31.91 33.88
N GLY A 118 -14.72 -32.55 34.86
CA GLY A 118 -15.40 -33.11 36.04
C GLY A 118 -16.09 -32.04 36.88
N LYS A 119 -15.44 -30.88 37.08
CA LYS A 119 -16.05 -29.73 37.76
C LYS A 119 -17.28 -29.23 37.03
N ILE A 120 -17.17 -29.02 35.71
CA ILE A 120 -18.31 -28.57 34.90
C ILE A 120 -19.45 -29.58 34.93
N LEU A 121 -19.14 -30.87 34.82
CA LEU A 121 -20.16 -31.91 34.88
C LEU A 121 -20.88 -31.90 36.22
N HIS A 122 -20.16 -31.83 37.34
CA HIS A 122 -20.74 -31.69 38.68
C HIS A 122 -21.64 -30.44 38.76
N ASP A 123 -21.17 -29.27 38.31
CA ASP A 123 -21.97 -28.04 38.32
C ASP A 123 -23.19 -28.12 37.41
N ILE A 124 -23.12 -28.91 36.33
CA ILE A 124 -24.23 -29.12 35.40
C ILE A 124 -25.26 -30.13 35.95
N THR A 125 -24.81 -31.17 36.65
CA THR A 125 -25.68 -32.26 37.12
C THR A 125 -26.24 -32.01 38.52
N GLU A 126 -25.45 -31.43 39.42
CA GLU A 126 -25.76 -31.22 40.84
C GLU A 126 -25.90 -29.73 41.21
N GLY A 127 -25.44 -28.83 40.34
CA GLY A 127 -25.39 -27.39 40.60
C GLY A 127 -26.64 -26.59 40.19
N SER A 128 -27.29 -26.02 41.19
CA SER A 128 -28.25 -24.89 41.18
C SER A 128 -29.75 -25.23 41.15
N ASN A 129 -30.42 -24.88 42.26
CA ASN A 129 -31.88 -24.69 42.38
C ASN A 129 -32.32 -23.34 41.75
N LYS A 130 -31.71 -22.95 40.62
CA LYS A 130 -32.02 -21.69 39.92
C LYS A 130 -32.71 -21.99 38.59
N ASP A 131 -33.56 -21.06 38.14
CA ASP A 131 -34.31 -21.16 36.89
C ASP A 131 -33.40 -21.27 35.64
N LEU A 132 -32.26 -20.56 35.65
CA LEU A 132 -31.29 -20.55 34.54
C LEU A 132 -29.87 -20.22 35.02
N THR A 133 -28.91 -21.07 34.65
CA THR A 133 -27.48 -20.91 34.97
C THR A 133 -26.64 -20.77 33.70
N VAL A 134 -25.81 -19.73 33.61
CA VAL A 134 -24.91 -19.46 32.49
C VAL A 134 -23.46 -19.69 32.94
N LEU A 135 -22.80 -20.65 32.31
CA LEU A 135 -21.41 -21.05 32.56
C LEU A 135 -20.50 -20.61 31.41
N PRO A 136 -19.72 -19.53 31.58
CA PRO A 136 -18.76 -19.12 30.56
C PRO A 136 -17.42 -19.88 30.68
N ILE A 137 -16.98 -20.46 29.56
CA ILE A 137 -15.64 -21.00 29.32
C ILE A 137 -14.84 -19.98 28.51
N VAL A 138 -13.82 -19.38 29.12
CA VAL A 138 -12.96 -18.36 28.50
C VAL A 138 -11.53 -18.86 28.33
N GLY A 139 -10.81 -18.33 27.35
CA GLY A 139 -9.38 -18.61 27.19
C GLY A 139 -8.88 -18.20 25.82
N LEU A 140 -7.56 -18.17 25.63
CA LEU A 140 -6.96 -17.78 24.37
C LEU A 140 -7.34 -18.73 23.20
N GLY A 141 -7.17 -18.26 21.97
CA GLY A 141 -7.43 -19.06 20.76
C GLY A 141 -6.62 -20.36 20.75
N GLY A 142 -7.21 -21.46 20.29
CA GLY A 142 -6.52 -22.75 20.16
C GLY A 142 -6.39 -23.59 21.44
N PHE A 143 -6.91 -23.12 22.59
CA PHE A 143 -6.74 -23.77 23.91
C PHE A 143 -7.70 -24.95 24.19
N GLY A 144 -8.62 -25.24 23.26
CA GLY A 144 -9.53 -26.39 23.33
C GLY A 144 -10.90 -26.14 23.97
N LYS A 145 -11.37 -24.89 24.06
CA LYS A 145 -12.69 -24.54 24.65
C LYS A 145 -13.86 -25.23 23.96
N THR A 146 -13.95 -25.10 22.63
CA THR A 146 -14.96 -25.79 21.82
C THR A 146 -14.86 -27.31 21.98
N ALA A 147 -13.65 -27.85 22.06
CA ALA A 147 -13.45 -29.29 22.29
C ALA A 147 -13.98 -29.72 23.67
N LEU A 148 -13.72 -28.94 24.72
CA LEU A 148 -14.26 -29.19 26.06
C LEU A 148 -15.79 -29.14 26.05
N ALA A 149 -16.38 -28.11 25.44
CA ALA A 149 -17.84 -27.95 25.33
C ALA A 149 -18.50 -29.14 24.60
N LYS A 150 -17.90 -29.64 23.51
CA LYS A 150 -18.36 -30.85 22.81
C LYS A 150 -18.37 -32.09 23.72
N HIS A 151 -17.30 -32.30 24.48
CA HIS A 151 -17.21 -33.44 25.40
C HIS A 151 -18.25 -33.34 26.53
N ILE A 152 -18.48 -32.14 27.08
CA ILE A 152 -19.54 -31.91 28.07
C ILE A 152 -20.91 -32.24 27.48
N TYR A 153 -21.22 -31.66 26.32
CA TYR A 153 -22.50 -31.84 25.62
C TYR A 153 -22.86 -33.31 25.37
N LYS A 154 -21.85 -34.15 25.10
CA LYS A 154 -22.02 -35.60 24.91
C LYS A 154 -22.19 -36.37 26.23
N ASN A 155 -21.48 -36.00 27.30
CA ASN A 155 -21.54 -36.74 28.57
C ASN A 155 -22.83 -36.47 29.38
N VAL A 156 -23.58 -35.43 29.04
CA VAL A 156 -24.80 -35.01 29.77
C VAL A 156 -26.10 -35.41 29.06
N ASP A 157 -26.01 -36.35 28.12
CA ASP A 157 -27.11 -36.75 27.24
C ASP A 157 -28.38 -37.20 27.98
N LYS A 158 -28.22 -37.79 29.18
CA LYS A 158 -29.33 -38.30 29.99
C LYS A 158 -29.90 -37.28 31.00
N HIS A 159 -29.32 -36.07 31.10
CA HIS A 159 -29.67 -35.10 32.13
C HIS A 159 -30.56 -33.95 31.64
N PHE A 160 -30.78 -33.82 30.33
CA PHE A 160 -31.53 -32.73 29.71
C PHE A 160 -32.56 -33.26 28.71
N ASP A 161 -33.76 -32.68 28.72
CA ASP A 161 -34.84 -33.01 27.80
C ASP A 161 -34.58 -32.41 26.40
N VAL A 162 -33.87 -31.28 26.33
CA VAL A 162 -33.53 -30.58 25.09
C VAL A 162 -32.07 -30.15 25.12
N LYS A 163 -31.34 -30.41 24.03
CA LYS A 163 -29.96 -29.95 23.89
C LYS A 163 -29.77 -29.21 22.57
N ILE A 164 -29.17 -28.03 22.63
CA ILE A 164 -29.03 -27.12 21.49
C ILE A 164 -27.57 -26.72 21.36
N TRP A 165 -27.03 -26.73 20.13
CA TRP A 165 -25.67 -26.29 19.82
C TRP A 165 -25.70 -25.23 18.73
N ILE A 166 -25.19 -24.03 19.02
CA ILE A 166 -25.14 -22.92 18.06
C ILE A 166 -23.76 -22.29 18.05
N CYS A 167 -23.19 -22.13 16.85
CA CYS A 167 -21.99 -21.32 16.64
C CYS A 167 -22.38 -19.84 16.54
N ALA A 168 -22.07 -19.06 17.57
CA ALA A 168 -22.58 -17.71 17.76
C ALA A 168 -21.94 -16.65 16.83
N VAL A 169 -20.70 -16.88 16.34
CA VAL A 169 -19.98 -15.95 15.43
C VAL A 169 -20.77 -15.60 14.17
N ASN A 170 -21.63 -16.51 13.71
CA ASN A 170 -22.35 -16.36 12.44
C ASN A 170 -23.59 -15.46 12.54
N TYR A 171 -23.89 -14.93 13.73
CA TYR A 171 -25.10 -14.16 13.98
C TYR A 171 -24.73 -12.77 14.48
N SER A 172 -25.02 -11.75 13.68
CA SER A 172 -24.77 -10.34 13.98
C SER A 172 -25.84 -9.69 14.86
N SER A 173 -26.94 -10.40 15.17
CA SER A 173 -28.03 -9.87 16.00
C SER A 173 -28.66 -10.94 16.88
N VAL A 174 -29.09 -10.53 18.08
CA VAL A 174 -29.83 -11.38 19.04
C VAL A 174 -31.09 -11.96 18.40
N SER A 175 -31.82 -11.19 17.58
CA SER A 175 -33.04 -11.65 16.91
C SER A 175 -32.80 -12.85 15.98
N ARG A 176 -31.70 -12.85 15.20
CA ARG A 176 -31.33 -13.97 14.33
C ARG A 176 -30.89 -15.19 15.15
N LEU A 177 -30.19 -14.96 16.26
CA LEU A 177 -29.79 -16.02 17.19
C LEU A 177 -31.01 -16.68 17.84
N THR A 178 -31.96 -15.90 18.35
CA THR A 178 -33.22 -16.38 18.94
C THR A 178 -34.03 -17.21 17.93
N LYS A 179 -34.16 -16.73 16.69
CA LYS A 179 -34.82 -17.49 15.62
C LYS A 179 -34.13 -18.84 15.39
N LYS A 180 -32.79 -18.89 15.45
CA LYS A 180 -32.07 -20.15 15.26
C LYS A 180 -32.24 -21.13 16.42
N ILE A 181 -32.27 -20.61 17.66
CA ILE A 181 -32.60 -21.41 18.85
C ILE A 181 -33.97 -22.05 18.66
N MET A 182 -34.97 -21.26 18.29
CA MET A 182 -36.33 -21.73 18.02
C MET A 182 -36.37 -22.84 16.96
N GLU A 183 -35.73 -22.63 15.80
CA GLU A 183 -35.64 -23.62 14.72
C GLU A 183 -34.97 -24.93 15.14
N SER A 184 -34.12 -24.89 16.17
CA SER A 184 -33.38 -26.06 16.66
C SER A 184 -34.18 -26.93 17.63
N ILE A 185 -35.40 -26.51 18.01
CA ILE A 185 -36.26 -27.22 18.96
C ILE A 185 -37.49 -27.76 18.21
N PRO A 186 -37.86 -29.05 18.38
CA PRO A 186 -39.03 -29.63 17.73
C PRO A 186 -40.33 -28.90 18.12
N PRO A 187 -41.29 -28.76 17.18
CA PRO A 187 -42.56 -28.11 17.46
C PRO A 187 -43.44 -28.94 18.41
N VAL A 188 -44.25 -28.26 19.22
CA VAL A 188 -45.25 -28.86 20.13
C VAL A 188 -46.67 -28.80 19.52
N LYS A 189 -47.57 -29.67 19.98
CA LYS A 189 -48.98 -29.67 19.52
C LYS A 189 -49.67 -28.37 20.00
N ASN A 190 -50.44 -27.74 19.12
CA ASN A 190 -51.15 -26.47 19.33
C ASN A 190 -50.24 -25.23 19.51
N GLU A 191 -49.21 -25.09 18.65
CA GLU A 191 -48.45 -23.83 18.54
C GLU A 191 -49.33 -22.72 17.96
N GLU A 192 -49.50 -21.63 18.70
CA GLU A 192 -50.14 -20.42 18.19
C GLU A 192 -49.11 -19.57 17.44
N SER A 193 -49.47 -19.08 16.25
CA SER A 193 -48.59 -18.26 15.41
C SER A 193 -48.29 -16.90 16.05
N CYS A 194 -47.18 -16.81 16.79
CA CYS A 194 -46.62 -15.53 17.25
C CYS A 194 -45.09 -15.63 17.43
N SER A 195 -44.40 -14.51 17.68
CA SER A 195 -42.96 -14.27 17.47
C SER A 195 -41.96 -15.38 17.90
N PRO A 196 -40.72 -15.42 17.36
CA PRO A 196 -39.71 -16.44 17.69
C PRO A 196 -39.44 -16.60 19.19
N GLU A 197 -39.56 -15.54 19.97
CA GLU A 197 -39.44 -15.55 21.43
C GLU A 197 -40.57 -16.35 22.10
N MET A 198 -41.82 -16.13 21.69
CA MET A 198 -42.99 -16.82 22.25
C MET A 198 -42.99 -18.30 21.89
N LEU A 199 -42.62 -18.64 20.64
CA LEU A 199 -42.48 -20.05 20.22
C LEU A 199 -41.35 -20.76 20.97
N THR A 200 -40.21 -20.07 21.19
CA THR A 200 -39.11 -20.63 22.00
C THR A 200 -39.59 -20.92 23.42
N GLU A 201 -40.34 -19.98 24.03
CA GLU A 201 -40.92 -20.14 25.37
C GLU A 201 -41.90 -21.33 25.42
N GLN A 202 -42.84 -21.43 24.47
CA GLN A 202 -43.81 -22.53 24.40
C GLN A 202 -43.12 -23.90 24.25
N ARG A 203 -42.09 -23.99 23.39
CA ARG A 203 -41.36 -25.24 23.11
C ARG A 203 -40.49 -25.72 24.28
N LEU A 204 -40.01 -24.79 25.11
CA LEU A 204 -39.17 -25.08 26.29
C LEU A 204 -39.96 -25.19 27.60
N LYS A 205 -41.27 -24.88 27.60
CA LYS A 205 -42.12 -24.97 28.79
C LYS A 205 -42.04 -26.36 29.42
N SER A 206 -41.78 -26.40 30.73
CA SER A 206 -41.64 -27.62 31.54
C SER A 206 -40.52 -28.59 31.14
N LYS A 207 -39.58 -28.17 30.28
CA LYS A 207 -38.39 -28.95 29.89
C LYS A 207 -37.13 -28.38 30.53
N ARG A 208 -36.19 -29.26 30.87
CA ARG A 208 -34.82 -28.89 31.26
C ARG A 208 -33.94 -28.89 30.03
N PHE A 209 -33.28 -27.77 29.72
CA PHE A 209 -32.46 -27.67 28.50
C PHE A 209 -30.98 -27.31 28.75
N LEU A 210 -30.14 -27.74 27.80
CA LEU A 210 -28.76 -27.30 27.66
C LEU A 210 -28.57 -26.55 26.35
N LEU A 211 -28.19 -25.28 26.41
CA LEU A 211 -27.86 -24.46 25.24
C LEU A 211 -26.35 -24.19 25.20
N VAL A 212 -25.67 -24.58 24.13
CA VAL A 212 -24.26 -24.22 23.91
C VAL A 212 -24.18 -23.09 22.88
N LEU A 213 -23.63 -21.96 23.32
CA LEU A 213 -23.27 -20.82 22.46
C LEU A 213 -21.75 -20.82 22.26
N ASP A 214 -21.31 -21.38 21.14
CA ASP A 214 -19.89 -21.59 20.82
C ASP A 214 -19.27 -20.39 20.07
N ASP A 215 -18.08 -19.97 20.51
CA ASP A 215 -17.26 -18.86 20.02
C ASP A 215 -18.04 -17.53 19.96
N MET A 216 -18.52 -17.06 21.11
CA MET A 216 -19.32 -15.84 21.21
C MET A 216 -18.44 -14.57 21.19
N TRP A 217 -18.75 -13.64 20.28
CA TRP A 217 -17.93 -12.45 19.97
C TRP A 217 -18.60 -11.11 20.33
N ILE A 218 -19.93 -11.04 20.25
CA ILE A 218 -20.67 -9.78 20.30
C ILE A 218 -21.76 -9.93 21.37
N CYS A 219 -21.45 -9.42 22.56
CA CYS A 219 -22.43 -9.16 23.61
C CYS A 219 -21.80 -8.18 24.61
N ASP A 220 -21.58 -6.96 24.17
CA ASP A 220 -21.00 -5.85 24.94
C ASP A 220 -22.07 -5.06 25.72
N ARG A 221 -23.35 -5.18 25.36
CA ARG A 221 -24.48 -4.57 26.06
C ARG A 221 -25.29 -5.60 26.85
N LYS A 222 -25.44 -5.35 28.16
CA LYS A 222 -26.21 -6.21 29.08
C LYS A 222 -27.69 -6.35 28.68
N GLU A 223 -28.27 -5.28 28.11
CA GLU A 223 -29.67 -5.25 27.64
C GLU A 223 -29.96 -6.27 26.53
N GLU A 224 -29.02 -6.46 25.60
CA GLU A 224 -29.15 -7.43 24.52
C GLU A 224 -29.07 -8.87 25.02
N TRP A 225 -28.17 -9.11 25.98
CA TRP A 225 -28.08 -10.40 26.68
C TRP A 225 -29.38 -10.71 27.43
N ASP A 226 -29.88 -9.74 28.21
CA ASP A 226 -31.14 -9.91 28.95
C ASP A 226 -32.32 -10.17 28.01
N ARG A 227 -32.34 -9.55 26.82
CA ARG A 227 -33.35 -9.83 25.79
C ARG A 227 -33.28 -11.27 25.27
N LEU A 228 -32.08 -11.84 25.09
CA LEU A 228 -31.90 -13.24 24.71
C LEU A 228 -32.36 -14.20 25.82
N LEU A 229 -32.11 -13.86 27.09
CA LEU A 229 -32.44 -14.71 28.23
C LEU A 229 -33.94 -14.75 28.56
N ARG A 230 -34.73 -13.72 28.23
CA ARG A 230 -36.17 -13.64 28.55
C ARG A 230 -36.97 -14.92 28.19
N PRO A 231 -36.96 -15.42 26.94
CA PRO A 231 -37.69 -16.64 26.60
C PRO A 231 -37.08 -17.91 27.23
N LEU A 232 -35.83 -17.86 27.66
CA LEU A 232 -35.08 -19.00 28.22
C LEU A 232 -35.26 -19.16 29.74
N ARG A 233 -35.75 -18.13 30.45
CA ARG A 233 -35.93 -18.14 31.91
C ARG A 233 -37.22 -18.82 32.40
N LYS A 234 -38.20 -19.04 31.53
CA LYS A 234 -39.52 -19.61 31.90
C LYS A 234 -39.60 -21.14 31.78
N GLY A 235 -38.45 -21.81 31.73
CA GLY A 235 -38.33 -23.28 31.69
C GLY A 235 -38.44 -23.92 33.07
N LYS A 236 -38.20 -25.25 33.14
CA LYS A 236 -38.09 -25.99 34.41
C LYS A 236 -36.79 -25.62 35.15
N GLU A 237 -36.73 -25.70 36.47
CA GLU A 237 -35.49 -25.46 37.23
C GLU A 237 -34.32 -26.32 36.73
N GLY A 238 -33.10 -25.75 36.78
CA GLY A 238 -31.87 -26.43 36.38
C GLY A 238 -31.50 -26.31 34.90
N ASN A 239 -31.98 -25.28 34.19
CA ASN A 239 -31.57 -24.98 32.80
C ASN A 239 -30.16 -24.41 32.74
N ILE A 240 -29.40 -24.79 31.70
CA ILE A 240 -27.99 -24.41 31.57
C ILE A 240 -27.66 -23.83 30.21
N ILE A 241 -26.91 -22.72 30.20
CA ILE A 241 -26.29 -22.15 29.02
C ILE A 241 -24.77 -22.23 29.16
N LEU A 242 -24.12 -22.95 28.25
CA LEU A 242 -22.67 -23.01 28.16
C LEU A 242 -22.19 -22.02 27.09
N VAL A 243 -21.37 -21.05 27.49
CA VAL A 243 -20.84 -20.03 26.57
C VAL A 243 -19.35 -20.26 26.39
N THR A 244 -18.85 -20.38 25.15
CA THR A 244 -17.40 -20.36 24.91
C THR A 244 -17.00 -19.00 24.31
N SER A 245 -15.96 -18.36 24.85
CA SER A 245 -15.45 -17.10 24.29
C SER A 245 -13.95 -16.95 24.44
N ARG A 246 -13.35 -16.07 23.62
CA ARG A 246 -11.94 -15.68 23.71
C ARG A 246 -11.75 -14.38 24.49
N PHE A 247 -12.85 -13.67 24.76
CA PHE A 247 -12.84 -12.34 25.36
C PHE A 247 -13.33 -12.45 26.81
N PRO A 248 -12.46 -12.20 27.80
CA PRO A 248 -12.87 -12.22 29.22
C PRO A 248 -14.02 -11.26 29.54
N ALA A 249 -14.08 -10.12 28.86
CA ALA A 249 -15.16 -9.15 29.00
C ALA A 249 -16.55 -9.75 28.74
N ILE A 250 -16.67 -10.67 27.77
CA ILE A 250 -17.95 -11.31 27.45
C ILE A 250 -18.41 -12.22 28.59
N ALA A 251 -17.48 -12.95 29.22
CA ALA A 251 -17.82 -13.81 30.33
C ALA A 251 -18.27 -13.06 31.57
N GLU A 252 -17.68 -11.89 31.84
CA GLU A 252 -18.14 -10.99 32.89
C GLU A 252 -19.56 -10.48 32.65
N THR A 253 -19.90 -10.17 31.40
CA THR A 253 -21.25 -9.72 31.03
C THR A 253 -22.30 -10.83 31.15
N VAL A 254 -21.96 -12.08 30.80
CA VAL A 254 -22.96 -13.16 30.66
C VAL A 254 -23.07 -14.10 31.85
N LYS A 255 -22.09 -14.11 32.78
CA LYS A 255 -22.11 -15.02 33.93
C LYS A 255 -23.33 -14.77 34.84
N THR A 256 -23.95 -15.84 35.32
CA THR A 256 -24.99 -15.78 36.37
C THR A 256 -24.51 -16.36 37.70
N THR A 257 -23.24 -16.76 37.75
CA THR A 257 -22.55 -17.36 38.89
C THR A 257 -21.15 -16.77 39.01
N ASP A 258 -20.59 -16.75 40.22
CA ASP A 258 -19.21 -16.30 40.45
C ASP A 258 -18.15 -17.25 39.86
N HIS A 259 -18.57 -18.42 39.37
CA HIS A 259 -17.71 -19.44 38.77
C HIS A 259 -17.41 -19.14 37.29
N LEU A 260 -16.27 -18.50 37.03
CA LEU A 260 -15.68 -18.32 35.70
C LEU A 260 -14.70 -19.46 35.38
N ILE A 261 -14.85 -20.09 34.22
CA ILE A 261 -13.96 -21.18 33.78
C ILE A 261 -12.91 -20.65 32.83
N GLU A 262 -11.77 -20.27 33.38
CA GLU A 262 -10.61 -19.85 32.59
C GLU A 262 -9.77 -21.06 32.13
N LEU A 263 -9.86 -21.36 30.84
CA LEU A 263 -9.12 -22.43 30.19
C LEU A 263 -7.71 -21.94 29.80
N LYS A 264 -6.69 -22.40 30.54
CA LYS A 264 -5.24 -22.12 30.28
C LYS A 264 -4.62 -23.16 29.34
N GLY A 265 -3.36 -23.05 28.94
CA GLY A 265 -2.70 -24.08 28.11
C GLY A 265 -2.65 -25.45 28.80
N LEU A 266 -2.56 -26.54 28.04
CA LEU A 266 -2.33 -27.89 28.59
C LEU A 266 -0.99 -27.94 29.34
N GLY A 267 -0.95 -28.70 30.44
CA GLY A 267 0.30 -29.03 31.11
C GLY A 267 1.26 -29.83 30.21
N TYR A 268 2.53 -29.89 30.60
CA TYR A 268 3.59 -30.51 29.80
C TYR A 268 3.27 -31.95 29.39
N GLU A 269 2.91 -32.82 30.34
CA GLU A 269 2.62 -34.23 30.05
C GLU A 269 1.40 -34.44 29.16
N ALA A 270 0.36 -33.62 29.33
CA ALA A 270 -0.83 -33.64 28.48
C ALA A 270 -0.52 -33.15 27.07
N SER A 271 0.30 -32.09 26.95
CA SER A 271 0.77 -31.55 25.68
C SER A 271 1.66 -32.56 24.94
N ARG A 272 2.54 -33.24 25.67
CA ARG A 272 3.40 -34.30 25.15
C ARG A 272 2.61 -35.50 24.66
N SER A 273 1.66 -35.96 25.47
CA SER A 273 0.76 -37.06 25.09
C SER A 273 -0.06 -36.71 23.84
N LEU A 274 -0.57 -35.50 23.76
CA LEU A 274 -1.29 -35.01 22.59
C LEU A 274 -0.37 -34.93 21.36
N PHE A 275 0.82 -34.33 21.50
CA PHE A 275 1.80 -34.18 20.43
C PHE A 275 2.25 -35.53 19.88
N LEU A 276 2.61 -36.47 20.75
CA LEU A 276 2.97 -37.84 20.34
C LEU A 276 1.81 -38.54 19.65
N ALA A 277 0.58 -38.38 20.14
CA ALA A 277 -0.61 -38.90 19.46
C ALA A 277 -0.87 -38.24 18.10
N CYS A 278 -0.35 -37.03 17.85
CA CYS A 278 -0.43 -36.34 16.55
C CYS A 278 0.65 -36.82 15.57
N VAL A 279 1.84 -37.16 16.09
CA VAL A 279 3.00 -37.60 15.29
C VAL A 279 2.93 -39.10 14.96
N TYR A 280 2.58 -39.95 15.91
CA TYR A 280 2.68 -41.42 15.77
C TYR A 280 1.31 -42.12 15.62
N GLY A 281 0.20 -41.38 15.77
CA GLY A 281 -1.13 -41.96 15.85
C GLY A 281 -1.33 -42.78 17.12
N ASP A 282 -2.19 -43.81 17.07
CA ASP A 282 -2.53 -44.64 18.24
C ASP A 282 -1.57 -45.84 18.45
N LYS A 283 -0.49 -45.93 17.64
CA LYS A 283 0.51 -47.01 17.72
C LYS A 283 1.70 -46.58 18.58
N GLN A 284 2.04 -47.40 19.58
CA GLN A 284 3.23 -47.23 20.41
C GLN A 284 4.50 -47.60 19.62
N SER A 285 5.00 -46.69 18.78
CA SER A 285 6.34 -46.84 18.16
C SER A 285 7.28 -45.66 18.48
N ALA A 286 7.06 -45.00 19.62
CA ALA A 286 7.93 -43.92 20.10
C ALA A 286 9.40 -44.35 20.35
N ASN A 287 9.66 -45.66 20.41
CA ASN A 287 10.97 -46.22 20.75
C ASN A 287 11.93 -46.37 19.55
N GLU A 288 11.47 -46.20 18.31
CA GLU A 288 12.33 -46.43 17.13
C GLU A 288 13.20 -45.21 16.75
N HIS A 289 12.87 -44.00 17.24
CA HIS A 289 13.58 -42.77 16.87
C HIS A 289 13.85 -41.85 18.08
N ARG A 290 14.85 -42.22 18.90
CA ARG A 290 15.25 -41.46 20.11
C ARG A 290 15.57 -39.98 19.84
N GLY A 291 16.17 -39.64 18.69
CA GLY A 291 16.47 -38.26 18.30
C GLY A 291 15.22 -37.41 17.99
N LEU A 292 14.19 -37.99 17.36
CA LEU A 292 12.92 -37.31 17.09
C LEU A 292 12.11 -37.07 18.37
N ALA A 293 12.20 -37.97 19.35
CA ALA A 293 11.57 -37.80 20.65
C ALA A 293 12.14 -36.59 21.40
N GLU A 294 13.46 -36.37 21.34
CA GLU A 294 14.13 -35.25 22.00
C GLU A 294 13.81 -33.90 21.36
N ILE A 295 13.71 -33.86 20.02
CA ILE A 295 13.23 -32.68 19.27
C ILE A 295 11.76 -32.42 19.59
N GLY A 296 10.93 -33.45 19.61
CA GLY A 296 9.52 -33.36 20.01
C GLY A 296 9.35 -32.72 21.39
N ASN A 297 10.17 -33.12 22.37
CA ASN A 297 10.16 -32.53 23.72
C ASN A 297 10.50 -31.03 23.69
N LYS A 298 11.53 -30.62 22.94
CA LYS A 298 11.89 -29.20 22.77
C LYS A 298 10.79 -28.39 22.07
N ILE A 299 10.06 -28.99 21.13
CA ILE A 299 8.90 -28.35 20.50
C ILE A 299 7.80 -28.14 21.54
N ILE A 300 7.47 -29.16 22.33
CA ILE A 300 6.43 -29.08 23.37
C ILE A 300 6.73 -27.98 24.40
N GLU A 301 7.99 -27.85 24.82
CA GLU A 301 8.43 -26.75 25.71
C GLU A 301 8.15 -25.37 25.09
N LYS A 302 8.34 -25.23 23.77
CA LYS A 302 8.13 -23.98 23.05
C LYS A 302 6.66 -23.70 22.74
N LEU A 303 5.85 -24.74 22.54
CA LEU A 303 4.41 -24.58 22.26
C LEU A 303 3.68 -23.96 23.45
N LYS A 304 4.13 -24.17 24.69
CA LYS A 304 3.52 -23.63 25.93
C LYS A 304 2.04 -24.02 26.12
N GLY A 305 1.64 -25.18 25.60
CA GLY A 305 0.36 -25.84 25.92
C GLY A 305 -0.87 -25.68 25.02
N PRO A 306 -0.97 -24.87 23.94
CA PRO A 306 -2.15 -24.83 23.08
C PRO A 306 -2.31 -26.15 22.30
N PRO A 307 -3.43 -26.91 22.49
CA PRO A 307 -3.67 -28.16 21.78
C PRO A 307 -3.65 -28.05 20.25
N LEU A 308 -4.17 -26.94 19.70
CA LEU A 308 -4.24 -26.75 18.25
C LEU A 308 -2.85 -26.62 17.63
N ALA A 309 -1.89 -26.05 18.36
CA ALA A 309 -0.53 -25.87 17.88
C ALA A 309 0.22 -27.21 17.69
N ALA A 310 -0.25 -28.29 18.31
CA ALA A 310 0.26 -29.64 18.06
C ALA A 310 -0.22 -30.25 16.71
N LYS A 311 -1.17 -29.62 16.02
CA LYS A 311 -1.79 -30.08 14.75
C LYS A 311 -1.65 -29.09 13.60
N THR A 312 -0.81 -28.09 13.79
CA THR A 312 -0.56 -27.00 12.84
C THR A 312 0.93 -26.90 12.61
N VAL A 313 1.30 -26.76 11.35
CA VAL A 313 2.66 -26.41 10.95
C VAL A 313 2.61 -25.05 10.28
N ASP A 314 3.42 -24.11 10.76
CA ASP A 314 3.52 -22.76 10.20
C ASP A 314 4.89 -22.60 9.53
N LEU A 315 4.85 -22.40 8.22
CA LEU A 315 5.96 -22.23 7.30
C LEU A 315 5.90 -20.86 6.61
N GLN A 316 5.14 -19.88 7.14
CA GLN A 316 5.03 -18.56 6.52
C GLN A 316 6.36 -17.85 6.37
N THR A 317 7.27 -18.00 7.34
CA THR A 317 8.63 -17.44 7.27
C THR A 317 9.63 -18.40 6.63
N TRP A 318 9.17 -19.52 6.08
CA TRP A 318 10.04 -20.49 5.43
C TRP A 318 10.26 -20.05 3.98
N ASP A 319 11.49 -19.73 3.66
CA ASP A 319 11.90 -19.24 2.35
C ASP A 319 11.88 -20.31 1.25
N GLY A 320 11.78 -21.60 1.63
CA GLY A 320 11.86 -22.76 0.75
C GLY A 320 13.30 -23.21 0.47
N SER A 321 14.25 -22.82 1.31
CA SER A 321 15.70 -23.09 1.14
C SER A 321 16.11 -24.56 1.24
N CYS A 322 15.22 -25.45 1.73
CA CYS A 322 15.45 -26.89 1.79
C CYS A 322 14.20 -27.63 1.32
N ASP A 323 14.33 -28.90 0.95
CA ASP A 323 13.15 -29.75 0.75
C ASP A 323 12.45 -30.02 2.09
N LEU A 324 11.12 -30.22 2.03
CA LEU A 324 10.37 -30.67 3.20
C LEU A 324 10.86 -32.07 3.62
N PRO A 325 10.97 -32.36 4.93
CA PRO A 325 11.37 -33.68 5.39
C PRO A 325 10.49 -34.78 4.77
N LYS A 326 11.10 -35.85 4.25
CA LYS A 326 10.40 -36.98 3.63
C LYS A 326 9.37 -37.63 4.57
N ASP A 327 9.60 -37.51 5.88
CA ASP A 327 8.76 -38.03 6.94
C ASP A 327 7.58 -37.13 7.32
N MET A 328 7.43 -35.95 6.70
CA MET A 328 6.34 -35.03 7.04
C MET A 328 4.95 -35.66 6.81
N GLY A 329 4.83 -36.60 5.87
CA GLY A 329 3.62 -37.38 5.66
C GLY A 329 3.23 -38.27 6.86
N ASN A 330 4.11 -38.51 7.83
CA ASN A 330 3.78 -39.31 9.02
C ASN A 330 2.95 -38.53 10.06
N LEU A 331 2.80 -37.21 9.91
CA LEU A 331 1.98 -36.37 10.79
C LEU A 331 0.48 -36.59 10.56
N ALA A 332 -0.01 -37.79 10.85
CA ALA A 332 -1.34 -38.26 10.46
C ALA A 332 -2.50 -37.42 11.00
N LYS A 333 -2.30 -36.64 12.07
CA LYS A 333 -3.32 -35.71 12.64
C LYS A 333 -3.14 -34.24 12.25
N LEU A 334 -2.22 -33.94 11.32
CA LEU A 334 -1.97 -32.59 10.82
C LEU A 334 -3.20 -32.06 10.06
N ARG A 335 -3.64 -30.85 10.41
CA ARG A 335 -4.84 -30.23 9.83
C ARG A 335 -4.52 -29.00 8.99
N HIS A 336 -3.58 -28.18 9.45
CA HIS A 336 -3.27 -26.89 8.85
C HIS A 336 -1.78 -26.75 8.55
N ILE A 337 -1.47 -26.28 7.35
CA ILE A 337 -0.12 -25.91 6.92
C ILE A 337 -0.21 -24.46 6.46
N PHE A 338 0.31 -23.53 7.26
CA PHE A 338 0.34 -22.12 6.89
C PHE A 338 1.62 -21.84 6.10
N THR A 339 1.49 -21.25 4.91
CA THR A 339 2.61 -20.91 4.04
C THR A 339 2.28 -19.65 3.25
N GLU A 340 3.29 -18.81 2.97
CA GLU A 340 3.17 -17.69 2.03
C GLU A 340 3.27 -18.16 0.57
N LYS A 341 3.98 -19.27 0.32
CA LYS A 341 4.19 -19.83 -1.02
C LYS A 341 3.47 -21.15 -1.16
N ASP A 342 2.45 -21.21 -2.03
CA ASP A 342 1.70 -22.45 -2.30
C ASP A 342 2.58 -23.58 -2.85
N LYS A 343 3.73 -23.23 -3.49
CA LYS A 343 4.75 -24.19 -3.95
C LYS A 343 5.21 -25.17 -2.86
N ILE A 344 5.13 -24.78 -1.60
CA ILE A 344 5.50 -25.64 -0.46
C ILE A 344 4.60 -26.88 -0.36
N HIS A 345 3.30 -26.76 -0.69
CA HIS A 345 2.39 -27.91 -0.68
C HIS A 345 2.76 -28.98 -1.72
N ALA A 346 3.42 -28.59 -2.83
CA ALA A 346 3.84 -29.54 -3.87
C ALA A 346 4.97 -30.47 -3.42
N ASN A 347 5.77 -30.05 -2.42
CA ASN A 347 6.94 -30.78 -1.94
C ASN A 347 6.62 -31.71 -0.76
N ILE A 348 5.35 -31.83 -0.36
CA ILE A 348 4.95 -32.72 0.72
C ILE A 348 5.06 -34.18 0.25
N HIS A 349 5.97 -34.93 0.86
CA HIS A 349 6.09 -36.36 0.60
C HIS A 349 4.98 -37.16 1.30
N ASN A 350 4.53 -38.25 0.68
CA ASN A 350 3.55 -39.18 1.24
C ASN A 350 2.22 -38.54 1.69
N VAL A 351 1.73 -37.52 0.96
CA VAL A 351 0.47 -36.79 1.27
C VAL A 351 -0.72 -37.71 1.58
N ARG A 352 -0.79 -38.90 0.97
CA ARG A 352 -1.83 -39.92 1.24
C ARG A 352 -2.04 -40.29 2.71
N LYS A 353 -1.02 -40.12 3.56
CA LYS A 353 -1.08 -40.42 5.00
C LYS A 353 -1.73 -39.29 5.81
N LEU A 354 -1.83 -38.08 5.26
CA LEU A 354 -2.39 -36.89 5.90
C LEU A 354 -3.91 -36.79 5.68
N GLN A 355 -4.66 -37.79 6.11
CA GLN A 355 -6.09 -37.94 5.78
C GLN A 355 -7.01 -36.85 6.35
N VAL A 356 -6.60 -36.21 7.46
CA VAL A 356 -7.37 -35.14 8.12
C VAL A 356 -6.92 -33.72 7.76
N LEU A 357 -6.05 -33.58 6.74
CA LEU A 357 -5.57 -32.29 6.27
C LEU A 357 -6.73 -31.48 5.67
N GLN A 358 -6.79 -30.19 6.00
CA GLN A 358 -7.87 -29.30 5.54
C GLN A 358 -7.46 -28.41 4.36
N GLU A 359 -6.16 -28.17 4.18
CA GLU A 359 -5.65 -27.23 3.17
C GLU A 359 -4.51 -27.87 2.38
N LEU A 360 -4.72 -28.03 1.07
CA LEU A 360 -3.72 -28.53 0.12
C LEU A 360 -3.73 -27.66 -1.15
N LYS A 361 -3.17 -26.46 -1.03
CA LYS A 361 -3.29 -25.41 -2.06
C LYS A 361 -2.60 -25.73 -3.39
N LYS A 362 -1.58 -26.60 -3.36
CA LYS A 362 -0.88 -27.05 -4.57
C LYS A 362 -0.51 -28.53 -4.49
N TYR A 363 -1.10 -29.33 -5.35
CA TYR A 363 -0.84 -30.76 -5.52
C TYR A 363 -0.46 -31.01 -6.98
N CYS A 364 0.83 -31.20 -7.26
CA CYS A 364 1.35 -31.44 -8.61
C CYS A 364 1.28 -32.93 -8.96
N VAL A 365 0.52 -33.28 -9.99
CA VAL A 365 0.42 -34.65 -10.49
C VAL A 365 1.64 -34.99 -11.35
N LYS A 366 2.24 -36.18 -11.16
CA LYS A 366 3.44 -36.65 -11.89
C LYS A 366 3.14 -37.89 -12.74
N LYS A 367 3.86 -38.06 -13.87
CA LYS A 367 3.69 -39.15 -14.86
C LYS A 367 4.22 -40.54 -14.41
N GLU A 368 5.21 -40.61 -13.53
CA GLU A 368 5.94 -41.86 -13.22
C GLU A 368 5.35 -42.70 -12.06
N ASP A 369 5.58 -44.02 -12.11
CA ASP A 369 5.31 -44.96 -11.01
C ASP A 369 6.27 -44.72 -9.83
N GLY A 370 5.85 -43.80 -8.96
CA GLY A 370 6.62 -43.28 -7.82
C GLY A 370 6.24 -41.84 -7.46
N GLY A 371 5.57 -41.14 -8.38
CA GLY A 371 5.05 -39.78 -8.19
C GLY A 371 3.72 -39.68 -7.43
N LEU A 372 3.30 -38.44 -7.16
CA LEU A 372 2.00 -38.11 -6.54
C LEU A 372 0.87 -38.35 -7.56
N GLN A 373 0.16 -39.47 -7.42
CA GLN A 373 -0.96 -39.86 -8.30
C GLN A 373 -2.31 -39.38 -7.75
N LEU A 374 -3.24 -38.97 -8.62
CA LEU A 374 -4.60 -38.51 -8.23
C LEU A 374 -5.36 -39.47 -7.29
N LYS A 375 -5.13 -40.78 -7.41
CA LYS A 375 -5.73 -41.80 -6.52
C LYS A 375 -5.44 -41.55 -5.03
N GLN A 376 -4.36 -40.85 -4.70
CA GLN A 376 -3.99 -40.51 -3.33
C GLN A 376 -4.94 -39.47 -2.71
N LEU A 377 -5.50 -38.56 -3.52
CA LEU A 377 -6.50 -37.58 -3.06
C LEU A 377 -7.81 -38.26 -2.63
N GLY A 378 -8.09 -39.47 -3.11
CA GLY A 378 -9.26 -40.24 -2.72
C GLY A 378 -9.37 -40.54 -1.21
N TYR A 379 -8.26 -40.49 -0.47
CA TYR A 379 -8.24 -40.76 0.98
C TYR A 379 -8.41 -39.50 1.85
N MET A 380 -8.41 -38.30 1.26
CA MET A 380 -8.38 -37.01 1.98
C MET A 380 -9.76 -36.34 1.95
N ILE A 381 -10.68 -36.80 2.78
CA ILE A 381 -12.09 -36.37 2.76
C ILE A 381 -12.36 -35.06 3.52
N GLU A 382 -11.46 -34.65 4.41
CA GLU A 382 -11.60 -33.45 5.28
C GLU A 382 -11.12 -32.14 4.61
N LEU A 383 -10.70 -32.20 3.34
CA LEU A 383 -10.17 -31.04 2.60
C LEU A 383 -11.23 -29.95 2.43
N ARG A 384 -10.82 -28.71 2.72
CA ARG A 384 -11.60 -27.48 2.55
C ARG A 384 -11.06 -26.62 1.41
N GLU A 385 -9.76 -26.69 1.14
CA GLU A 385 -9.11 -26.01 0.02
C GLU A 385 -8.16 -26.98 -0.68
N LEU A 386 -8.29 -27.10 -2.00
CA LEU A 386 -7.51 -28.02 -2.82
C LEU A 386 -7.13 -27.35 -4.15
N GLY A 387 -5.84 -27.34 -4.49
CA GLY A 387 -5.39 -27.00 -5.84
C GLY A 387 -4.67 -28.18 -6.48
N ILE A 388 -5.15 -28.63 -7.64
CA ILE A 388 -4.58 -29.73 -8.41
C ILE A 388 -3.91 -29.14 -9.64
N TYR A 389 -2.61 -29.39 -9.77
CA TYR A 389 -1.75 -28.87 -10.82
C TYR A 389 -1.17 -29.99 -11.66
N ASN A 390 -0.77 -29.63 -12.87
CA ASN A 390 -0.17 -30.52 -13.84
C ASN A 390 -1.15 -31.64 -14.27
N LEU A 391 -2.43 -31.28 -14.46
CA LEU A 391 -3.49 -32.23 -14.82
C LEU A 391 -3.29 -32.85 -16.21
N GLU A 392 -2.50 -32.25 -17.08
CA GLU A 392 -2.07 -32.81 -18.37
C GLU A 392 -1.32 -34.14 -18.22
N ASN A 393 -0.72 -34.39 -17.05
CA ASN A 393 -0.06 -35.66 -16.76
C ASN A 393 -1.05 -36.83 -16.53
N THR A 394 -2.36 -36.55 -16.50
CA THR A 394 -3.40 -37.55 -16.24
C THR A 394 -4.13 -37.93 -17.52
N LEU A 395 -3.62 -38.94 -18.21
CA LEU A 395 -4.12 -39.34 -19.54
C LEU A 395 -5.41 -40.18 -19.50
N THR A 396 -6.05 -40.40 -18.33
CA THR A 396 -7.21 -41.32 -18.25
C THR A 396 -8.33 -40.88 -17.30
N LYS A 397 -9.58 -41.02 -17.78
CA LYS A 397 -10.83 -40.90 -17.00
C LYS A 397 -10.77 -41.70 -15.68
N ALA A 398 -10.25 -42.92 -15.75
CA ALA A 398 -10.14 -43.82 -14.60
C ALA A 398 -9.22 -43.31 -13.48
N ALA A 399 -8.21 -42.50 -13.80
CA ALA A 399 -7.36 -41.87 -12.79
C ALA A 399 -8.05 -40.69 -12.10
N ALA A 400 -8.78 -39.87 -12.87
CA ALA A 400 -9.52 -38.72 -12.38
C ALA A 400 -10.65 -39.11 -11.40
N VAL A 401 -11.43 -40.14 -11.72
CA VAL A 401 -12.49 -40.66 -10.83
C VAL A 401 -11.95 -41.08 -9.46
N LYS A 402 -10.70 -41.58 -9.39
CA LYS A 402 -10.07 -42.00 -8.14
C LYS A 402 -9.72 -40.83 -7.20
N ALA A 403 -9.77 -39.58 -7.67
CA ALA A 403 -9.62 -38.41 -6.81
C ALA A 403 -10.83 -38.20 -5.88
N LYS A 404 -11.99 -38.77 -6.22
CA LYS A 404 -13.23 -38.75 -5.41
C LYS A 404 -13.58 -37.34 -4.89
N LEU A 405 -13.67 -36.37 -5.80
CA LEU A 405 -14.00 -34.98 -5.42
C LEU A 405 -15.43 -34.83 -4.92
N MET A 406 -16.38 -35.60 -5.45
CA MET A 406 -17.75 -35.69 -4.94
C MET A 406 -17.84 -36.11 -3.47
N ASP A 407 -16.89 -36.93 -2.97
CA ASP A 407 -16.91 -37.39 -1.58
C ASP A 407 -16.44 -36.30 -0.59
N LYS A 408 -15.84 -35.19 -1.08
CA LYS A 408 -15.25 -34.11 -0.27
C LYS A 408 -16.29 -33.03 0.07
N LYS A 409 -17.24 -33.37 0.92
CA LYS A 409 -18.38 -32.52 1.32
C LYS A 409 -18.02 -31.18 1.99
N TYR A 410 -16.76 -31.00 2.39
CA TYR A 410 -16.28 -29.79 3.05
C TYR A 410 -15.46 -28.87 2.15
N LEU A 411 -15.25 -29.27 0.89
CA LEU A 411 -14.42 -28.53 -0.07
C LEU A 411 -15.11 -27.22 -0.47
N ARG A 412 -14.46 -26.09 -0.14
CA ARG A 412 -14.92 -24.72 -0.39
C ARG A 412 -14.17 -24.06 -1.54
N LYS A 413 -12.88 -24.34 -1.69
CA LYS A 413 -12.04 -23.76 -2.74
C LYS A 413 -11.36 -24.85 -3.55
N LEU A 414 -11.52 -24.78 -4.87
CA LEU A 414 -10.92 -25.73 -5.82
C LEU A 414 -10.18 -24.98 -6.92
N THR A 415 -8.91 -25.33 -7.13
CA THR A 415 -8.13 -24.91 -8.30
C THR A 415 -7.80 -26.12 -9.16
N LEU A 416 -8.10 -26.07 -10.46
CA LEU A 416 -7.71 -27.06 -11.45
C LEU A 416 -6.79 -26.39 -12.47
N HIS A 417 -5.56 -26.89 -12.61
CA HIS A 417 -4.53 -26.26 -13.42
C HIS A 417 -3.86 -27.26 -14.36
N TRP A 418 -3.84 -26.91 -15.65
CA TRP A 418 -3.08 -27.54 -16.73
C TRP A 418 -1.92 -26.63 -17.12
N ASP A 419 -0.76 -27.21 -17.41
CA ASP A 419 0.44 -26.46 -17.81
C ASP A 419 0.42 -26.15 -19.32
N ASP A 420 0.60 -24.88 -19.71
CA ASP A 420 0.48 -24.40 -21.10
C ASP A 420 1.54 -24.98 -22.05
N ALA A 421 2.66 -25.49 -21.52
CA ALA A 421 3.79 -25.95 -22.33
C ALA A 421 3.58 -27.32 -23.02
N GLN A 422 2.53 -28.07 -22.66
CA GLN A 422 2.22 -29.38 -23.25
C GLN A 422 0.71 -29.50 -23.45
N HIS A 423 0.19 -29.03 -24.59
CA HIS A 423 -1.21 -29.24 -24.93
C HIS A 423 -1.54 -30.74 -24.93
N PRO A 424 -2.37 -31.25 -24.00
CA PRO A 424 -2.90 -32.60 -24.14
C PRO A 424 -3.79 -32.65 -25.39
N GLU A 425 -3.95 -33.83 -25.98
CA GLU A 425 -4.96 -34.03 -27.04
C GLU A 425 -6.33 -33.50 -26.55
N PRO A 426 -7.08 -32.72 -27.36
CA PRO A 426 -8.29 -32.00 -26.94
C PRO A 426 -9.33 -32.87 -26.22
N ASP A 427 -9.44 -34.15 -26.62
CA ASP A 427 -10.42 -35.10 -26.12
C ASP A 427 -10.08 -35.63 -24.71
N ALA A 428 -8.79 -35.80 -24.40
CA ALA A 428 -8.36 -36.34 -23.11
C ALA A 428 -8.61 -35.34 -21.97
N GLY A 429 -8.35 -34.05 -22.20
CA GLY A 429 -8.60 -32.98 -21.24
C GLY A 429 -10.08 -32.80 -20.90
N ALA A 430 -10.97 -32.97 -21.88
CA ALA A 430 -12.41 -32.93 -21.69
C ALA A 430 -12.91 -34.07 -20.79
N MET A 431 -12.42 -35.30 -20.98
CA MET A 431 -12.79 -36.44 -20.13
C MET A 431 -12.33 -36.30 -18.68
N VAL A 432 -11.15 -35.70 -18.47
CA VAL A 432 -10.57 -35.50 -17.13
C VAL A 432 -11.36 -34.46 -16.34
N ILE A 433 -11.63 -33.28 -16.91
CA ILE A 433 -12.37 -32.22 -16.21
C ILE A 433 -13.80 -32.65 -15.88
N GLU A 434 -14.45 -33.42 -16.76
CA GLU A 434 -15.78 -33.99 -16.51
C GLU A 434 -15.77 -34.99 -15.34
N SER A 435 -14.67 -35.72 -15.17
CA SER A 435 -14.49 -36.71 -14.09
C SER A 435 -14.09 -36.09 -12.75
N LEU A 436 -13.70 -34.81 -12.73
CA LEU A 436 -13.30 -34.06 -11.54
C LEU A 436 -14.48 -33.23 -10.97
N GLN A 437 -15.69 -33.79 -11.01
CA GLN A 437 -16.88 -33.13 -10.47
C GLN A 437 -16.76 -32.88 -8.96
N PRO A 438 -16.88 -31.62 -8.49
CA PRO A 438 -16.89 -31.28 -7.08
C PRO A 438 -18.28 -31.45 -6.46
N HIS A 439 -18.34 -31.56 -5.13
CA HIS A 439 -19.62 -31.60 -4.42
C HIS A 439 -20.38 -30.27 -4.58
N SER A 440 -21.62 -30.35 -5.09
CA SER A 440 -22.38 -29.18 -5.58
C SER A 440 -22.80 -28.17 -4.51
N SER A 441 -22.86 -28.56 -3.24
CA SER A 441 -23.37 -27.70 -2.16
C SER A 441 -22.30 -26.99 -1.30
N SER A 442 -21.03 -27.38 -1.40
CA SER A 442 -19.97 -26.87 -0.50
C SER A 442 -19.02 -25.89 -1.17
N LEU A 443 -18.86 -25.97 -2.50
CA LEU A 443 -17.90 -25.19 -3.25
C LEU A 443 -18.33 -23.72 -3.35
N GLN A 444 -17.44 -22.82 -2.93
CA GLN A 444 -17.63 -21.36 -2.92
C GLN A 444 -16.69 -20.65 -3.91
N GLU A 445 -15.49 -21.18 -4.13
CA GLU A 445 -14.49 -20.61 -5.03
C GLU A 445 -13.98 -21.68 -5.99
N LEU A 446 -14.02 -21.39 -7.30
CA LEU A 446 -13.54 -22.27 -8.35
C LEU A 446 -12.58 -21.49 -9.26
N CYS A 447 -11.40 -22.06 -9.50
CA CYS A 447 -10.43 -21.54 -10.45
C CYS A 447 -10.02 -22.65 -11.43
N ILE A 448 -10.16 -22.40 -12.73
CA ILE A 448 -9.76 -23.33 -13.79
C ILE A 448 -8.73 -22.62 -14.66
N ARG A 449 -7.56 -23.22 -14.87
CA ARG A 449 -6.44 -22.64 -15.62
C ARG A 449 -5.90 -23.57 -16.70
N GLY A 450 -5.69 -23.06 -17.91
CA GLY A 450 -4.99 -23.76 -19.00
C GLY A 450 -5.76 -24.93 -19.62
N HIS A 451 -7.08 -25.01 -19.44
CA HIS A 451 -7.86 -26.16 -19.95
C HIS A 451 -7.98 -26.09 -21.47
N GLY A 452 -7.28 -26.99 -22.18
CA GLY A 452 -7.26 -27.06 -23.65
C GLY A 452 -8.45 -27.76 -24.32
N GLY A 453 -9.48 -28.18 -23.57
CA GLY A 453 -10.69 -28.77 -24.17
C GLY A 453 -11.58 -27.70 -24.80
N LEU A 454 -12.32 -28.04 -25.85
CA LEU A 454 -13.16 -27.08 -26.58
C LEU A 454 -14.48 -26.73 -25.88
N CYS A 455 -14.91 -27.56 -24.91
CA CYS A 455 -16.20 -27.46 -24.24
C CYS A 455 -16.03 -27.31 -22.72
N CYS A 456 -16.89 -26.50 -22.12
CA CYS A 456 -17.02 -26.39 -20.68
C CYS A 456 -17.57 -27.70 -20.07
N PRO A 457 -17.19 -28.07 -18.83
CA PRO A 457 -17.70 -29.27 -18.19
C PRO A 457 -19.20 -29.17 -17.90
N SER A 458 -19.91 -30.29 -18.03
CA SER A 458 -21.37 -30.32 -17.93
C SER A 458 -21.87 -29.96 -16.51
N TRP A 459 -21.09 -30.33 -15.48
CA TRP A 459 -21.39 -30.03 -14.09
C TRP A 459 -21.27 -28.54 -13.72
N LEU A 460 -20.65 -27.71 -14.57
CA LEU A 460 -20.62 -26.25 -14.42
C LEU A 460 -21.80 -25.56 -15.12
N SER A 461 -22.49 -26.26 -16.02
CA SER A 461 -23.51 -25.70 -16.93
C SER A 461 -24.93 -26.31 -16.80
N ASN A 462 -25.11 -27.42 -16.08
CA ASN A 462 -26.39 -28.13 -15.91
C ASN A 462 -27.02 -27.98 -14.52
N GLU A 463 -28.29 -28.41 -14.35
CA GLU A 463 -29.14 -28.27 -13.13
C GLU A 463 -28.52 -28.76 -11.80
N PHE A 464 -27.47 -29.58 -11.87
CA PHE A 464 -26.67 -30.07 -10.74
C PHE A 464 -25.51 -29.14 -10.36
N SER A 465 -25.50 -27.92 -10.89
CA SER A 465 -24.48 -26.89 -10.75
C SER A 465 -24.07 -26.61 -9.31
N VAL A 466 -22.86 -26.08 -9.17
CA VAL A 466 -22.27 -25.56 -7.93
C VAL A 466 -23.04 -24.33 -7.42
N LYS A 467 -24.26 -24.56 -6.89
CA LYS A 467 -25.22 -23.51 -6.49
C LYS A 467 -24.71 -22.56 -5.41
N ALA A 468 -23.69 -22.99 -4.64
CA ALA A 468 -23.07 -22.20 -3.59
C ALA A 468 -21.86 -21.37 -4.07
N LEU A 469 -21.54 -21.40 -5.36
CA LEU A 469 -20.37 -20.74 -5.92
C LEU A 469 -20.52 -19.22 -5.84
N ARG A 470 -19.50 -18.57 -5.26
CA ARG A 470 -19.41 -17.14 -5.06
C ARG A 470 -18.32 -16.49 -5.89
N SER A 471 -17.27 -17.24 -6.24
CA SER A 471 -16.19 -16.74 -7.08
C SER A 471 -15.81 -17.77 -8.13
N LEU A 472 -15.71 -17.31 -9.37
CA LEU A 472 -15.32 -18.12 -10.52
C LEU A 472 -14.21 -17.40 -11.30
N HIS A 473 -13.06 -18.08 -11.43
CA HIS A 473 -11.93 -17.59 -12.21
C HIS A 473 -11.60 -18.58 -13.32
N LEU A 474 -11.67 -18.14 -14.58
CA LEU A 474 -11.30 -18.91 -15.76
C LEU A 474 -10.09 -18.23 -16.42
N VAL A 475 -8.99 -18.96 -16.54
CA VAL A 475 -7.73 -18.42 -17.09
C VAL A 475 -7.21 -19.34 -18.20
N GLY A 476 -6.92 -18.84 -19.39
CA GLY A 476 -6.28 -19.67 -20.44
C GLY A 476 -7.12 -20.88 -20.89
N VAL A 477 -8.45 -20.78 -20.86
CA VAL A 477 -9.32 -21.89 -21.29
C VAL A 477 -9.62 -21.80 -22.79
N ALA A 478 -9.62 -22.92 -23.50
CA ALA A 478 -9.90 -22.98 -24.94
C ALA A 478 -11.40 -23.11 -25.28
N TRP A 479 -12.28 -22.68 -24.38
CA TRP A 479 -13.72 -22.93 -24.47
C TRP A 479 -14.40 -22.06 -25.53
N LYS A 480 -15.08 -22.68 -26.47
CA LYS A 480 -15.88 -21.93 -27.48
C LYS A 480 -17.12 -21.27 -26.90
N VAL A 481 -17.69 -21.88 -25.84
CA VAL A 481 -18.92 -21.43 -25.18
C VAL A 481 -18.70 -21.42 -23.67
N LEU A 482 -18.96 -20.29 -23.03
CA LEU A 482 -18.92 -20.13 -21.58
C LEU A 482 -20.10 -20.85 -20.88
N PRO A 483 -19.98 -21.21 -19.60
CA PRO A 483 -21.09 -21.78 -18.85
C PRO A 483 -22.24 -20.77 -18.72
N SER A 484 -23.47 -21.29 -18.66
CA SER A 484 -24.65 -20.47 -18.42
C SER A 484 -24.67 -19.97 -16.97
N PHE A 485 -24.38 -18.68 -16.76
CA PHE A 485 -24.29 -18.10 -15.42
C PHE A 485 -25.65 -17.97 -14.70
N ASN A 486 -26.78 -18.14 -15.41
CA ASN A 486 -28.13 -18.05 -14.84
C ASN A 486 -28.39 -19.06 -13.70
N GLN A 487 -27.69 -20.19 -13.69
CA GLN A 487 -27.80 -21.21 -12.64
C GLN A 487 -26.91 -20.93 -11.42
N ILE A 488 -26.01 -19.93 -11.49
CA ILE A 488 -25.04 -19.56 -10.45
C ILE A 488 -25.41 -18.21 -9.80
N TRP A 489 -26.61 -18.15 -9.22
CA TRP A 489 -27.22 -16.96 -8.63
C TRP A 489 -26.51 -16.39 -7.38
N GLU A 490 -25.60 -17.13 -6.75
CA GLU A 490 -24.78 -16.67 -5.61
C GLU A 490 -23.43 -16.07 -6.03
N LEU A 491 -23.17 -15.90 -7.33
CA LEU A 491 -21.89 -15.39 -7.83
C LEU A 491 -21.67 -13.92 -7.43
N HIS A 492 -20.57 -13.67 -6.73
CA HIS A 492 -20.11 -12.35 -6.29
C HIS A 492 -18.92 -11.86 -7.13
N GLU A 493 -18.13 -12.76 -7.68
CA GLU A 493 -16.90 -12.44 -8.42
C GLU A 493 -16.77 -13.34 -9.65
N LEU A 494 -16.51 -12.72 -10.80
CA LEU A 494 -16.24 -13.39 -12.06
C LEU A 494 -14.97 -12.81 -12.68
N THR A 495 -14.00 -13.68 -12.97
CA THR A 495 -12.77 -13.33 -13.69
C THR A 495 -12.63 -14.21 -14.92
N LEU A 496 -12.47 -13.57 -16.08
CA LEU A 496 -12.11 -14.19 -17.34
C LEU A 496 -10.78 -13.61 -17.80
N GLU A 497 -9.77 -14.46 -17.97
CA GLU A 497 -8.39 -14.03 -18.25
C GLU A 497 -7.79 -14.90 -19.37
N ASN A 498 -7.18 -14.27 -20.37
CA ASN A 498 -6.45 -14.96 -21.46
C ASN A 498 -7.33 -16.01 -22.18
N ILE A 499 -8.54 -15.63 -22.60
CA ILE A 499 -9.45 -16.53 -23.31
C ILE A 499 -9.62 -16.06 -24.76
N VAL A 500 -8.88 -16.68 -25.67
CA VAL A 500 -8.84 -16.29 -27.09
C VAL A 500 -10.11 -16.67 -27.86
N THR A 501 -10.87 -17.68 -27.42
CA THR A 501 -11.97 -18.23 -28.24
C THR A 501 -13.29 -17.46 -28.14
N ILE A 502 -13.43 -16.52 -27.21
CA ILE A 502 -14.71 -15.85 -26.92
C ILE A 502 -14.86 -14.59 -27.77
N ARG A 503 -15.86 -14.60 -28.67
CA ARG A 503 -16.24 -13.42 -29.45
C ARG A 503 -17.38 -12.60 -28.86
N LYS A 504 -18.33 -13.28 -28.22
CA LYS A 504 -19.52 -12.66 -27.63
C LYS A 504 -19.60 -13.01 -26.16
N PHE A 505 -19.68 -11.99 -25.32
CA PHE A 505 -19.92 -12.15 -23.90
C PHE A 505 -21.37 -11.78 -23.57
N VAL A 506 -22.15 -12.77 -23.12
CA VAL A 506 -23.57 -12.62 -22.80
C VAL A 506 -23.77 -12.87 -21.31
N LEU A 507 -24.39 -11.90 -20.62
CA LEU A 507 -24.84 -12.04 -19.24
C LEU A 507 -26.35 -11.86 -19.17
N GLU A 508 -27.04 -12.89 -18.69
CA GLU A 508 -28.51 -12.94 -18.54
C GLU A 508 -28.97 -12.22 -17.25
N GLN A 509 -30.26 -11.86 -17.19
CA GLN A 509 -30.94 -10.93 -16.27
C GLN A 509 -30.72 -11.11 -14.74
N TRP A 510 -30.06 -12.17 -14.24
CA TRP A 510 -30.07 -12.56 -12.82
C TRP A 510 -28.72 -12.59 -12.07
N CYS A 511 -27.67 -11.95 -12.58
CA CYS A 511 -26.43 -11.74 -11.80
C CYS A 511 -26.54 -10.65 -10.72
N CYS A 512 -27.62 -10.64 -9.93
CA CYS A 512 -27.96 -9.57 -9.00
C CYS A 512 -27.00 -9.41 -7.82
N LYS A 513 -26.13 -10.40 -7.56
CA LYS A 513 -25.15 -10.40 -6.45
C LYS A 513 -23.71 -10.15 -6.88
N LEU A 514 -23.47 -9.97 -8.18
CA LEU A 514 -22.12 -9.77 -8.71
C LEU A 514 -21.57 -8.44 -8.20
N LYS A 515 -20.44 -8.49 -7.51
CA LYS A 515 -19.72 -7.34 -6.93
C LYS A 515 -18.47 -7.00 -7.71
N ARG A 516 -17.84 -7.99 -8.34
CA ARG A 516 -16.61 -7.81 -9.13
C ARG A 516 -16.71 -8.55 -10.45
N LEU A 517 -16.39 -7.84 -11.52
CA LEU A 517 -16.26 -8.40 -12.86
C LEU A 517 -14.89 -7.98 -13.41
N THR A 518 -14.09 -8.97 -13.81
CA THR A 518 -12.74 -8.77 -14.35
C THR A 518 -12.62 -9.50 -15.69
N LEU A 519 -12.30 -8.77 -16.74
CA LEU A 519 -12.07 -9.25 -18.10
C LEU A 519 -10.64 -8.86 -18.51
N ILE A 520 -9.75 -9.82 -18.74
CA ILE A 520 -8.33 -9.56 -19.03
C ILE A 520 -7.89 -10.40 -20.23
N ASP A 521 -7.13 -9.83 -21.16
CA ASP A 521 -6.53 -10.55 -22.30
C ASP A 521 -7.58 -11.34 -23.13
N LEU A 522 -8.70 -10.70 -23.47
CA LEU A 522 -9.76 -11.30 -24.30
C LEU A 522 -9.67 -10.76 -25.73
N GLU A 523 -8.69 -11.26 -26.48
CA GLU A 523 -8.33 -10.72 -27.80
C GLU A 523 -9.49 -10.72 -28.82
N GLU A 524 -10.22 -11.82 -28.94
CA GLU A 524 -11.30 -11.96 -29.94
C GLU A 524 -12.64 -11.38 -29.46
N LEU A 525 -12.73 -10.81 -28.25
CA LEU A 525 -13.99 -10.31 -27.71
C LEU A 525 -14.42 -9.04 -28.49
N THR A 526 -15.45 -9.16 -29.31
CA THR A 526 -15.99 -8.06 -30.13
C THR A 526 -17.25 -7.44 -29.54
N GLU A 527 -18.12 -8.26 -28.95
CA GLU A 527 -19.45 -7.84 -28.50
C GLU A 527 -19.69 -8.22 -27.04
N TRP A 528 -20.10 -7.25 -26.22
CA TRP A 528 -20.68 -7.47 -24.90
C TRP A 528 -22.19 -7.19 -24.94
N ILE A 529 -22.98 -8.26 -24.97
CA ILE A 529 -24.44 -8.18 -25.08
C ILE A 529 -25.10 -8.36 -23.72
N THR A 530 -26.08 -7.51 -23.41
CA THR A 530 -26.96 -7.66 -22.25
C THR A 530 -28.43 -7.63 -22.71
N GLN A 531 -29.29 -8.51 -22.15
CA GLN A 531 -30.71 -8.58 -22.53
C GLN A 531 -31.60 -7.80 -21.54
N ASP A 532 -32.41 -6.89 -22.08
CA ASP A 532 -33.61 -6.22 -21.53
C ASP A 532 -33.69 -6.06 -19.99
N CYS A 533 -33.15 -4.98 -19.42
CA CYS A 533 -33.47 -4.55 -18.05
C CYS A 533 -33.27 -3.03 -17.80
N ASN A 534 -34.08 -2.47 -16.89
CA ASN A 534 -34.05 -1.04 -16.52
C ASN A 534 -32.98 -0.68 -15.47
N THR A 535 -32.36 -1.67 -14.81
CA THR A 535 -31.25 -1.49 -13.85
C THR A 535 -30.22 -2.59 -14.01
N PHE A 536 -29.04 -2.23 -14.51
CA PHE A 536 -27.93 -3.16 -14.75
C PHE A 536 -27.07 -3.30 -13.49
N PHE A 537 -26.59 -4.52 -13.18
CA PHE A 537 -25.63 -4.82 -12.12
C PHE A 537 -25.76 -4.00 -10.81
N PRO A 538 -26.86 -4.16 -10.05
CA PRO A 538 -27.22 -3.27 -8.93
C PRO A 538 -26.23 -3.32 -7.75
N ASP A 539 -25.43 -4.38 -7.65
CA ASP A 539 -24.47 -4.62 -6.58
C ASP A 539 -23.00 -4.57 -7.03
N LEU A 540 -22.72 -4.24 -8.29
CA LEU A 540 -21.35 -4.21 -8.81
C LEU A 540 -20.57 -3.04 -8.21
N GLN A 541 -19.45 -3.36 -7.60
CA GLN A 541 -18.55 -2.46 -6.90
C GLN A 541 -17.25 -2.24 -7.67
N THR A 542 -16.77 -3.28 -8.36
CA THR A 542 -15.55 -3.21 -9.16
C THR A 542 -15.77 -3.77 -10.57
N LEU A 543 -15.34 -3.01 -11.57
CA LEU A 543 -15.29 -3.45 -12.96
C LEU A 543 -13.87 -3.20 -13.51
N GLU A 544 -13.26 -4.27 -14.03
CA GLU A 544 -11.90 -4.24 -14.56
C GLU A 544 -11.87 -4.88 -15.96
N ILE A 545 -11.38 -4.15 -16.97
CA ILE A 545 -11.30 -4.61 -18.37
C ILE A 545 -9.91 -4.28 -18.90
N LYS A 546 -9.07 -5.27 -19.18
CA LYS A 546 -7.68 -5.03 -19.62
C LYS A 546 -7.37 -5.82 -20.88
N ASN A 547 -6.67 -5.19 -21.81
CA ASN A 547 -6.16 -5.83 -23.03
C ASN A 547 -7.25 -6.61 -23.78
N CYS A 548 -8.36 -5.93 -24.07
CA CYS A 548 -9.47 -6.44 -24.88
C CYS A 548 -9.56 -5.57 -26.15
N PRO A 549 -8.61 -5.72 -27.10
CA PRO A 549 -8.40 -4.74 -28.16
C PRO A 549 -9.59 -4.62 -29.14
N ASN A 550 -10.26 -5.74 -29.46
CA ASN A 550 -11.35 -5.78 -30.44
C ASN A 550 -12.72 -5.42 -29.87
N LEU A 551 -12.82 -5.05 -28.59
CA LEU A 551 -14.09 -4.72 -27.96
C LEU A 551 -14.59 -3.36 -28.48
N LEU A 552 -15.70 -3.38 -29.20
CA LEU A 552 -16.21 -2.19 -29.91
C LEU A 552 -16.93 -1.22 -28.97
N GLU A 553 -17.82 -1.73 -28.12
CA GLU A 553 -18.67 -0.93 -27.25
C GLU A 553 -18.93 -1.64 -25.92
N LEU A 554 -19.14 -0.84 -24.88
CA LEU A 554 -19.64 -1.32 -23.60
C LEU A 554 -21.17 -1.26 -23.60
N PRO A 555 -21.86 -2.20 -22.92
CA PRO A 555 -23.32 -2.39 -23.02
C PRO A 555 -24.18 -1.21 -22.52
N PHE A 556 -23.56 -0.09 -22.12
CA PHE A 556 -24.22 1.11 -21.62
C PHE A 556 -24.15 2.32 -22.57
N ILE A 557 -23.53 2.21 -23.75
CA ILE A 557 -23.32 3.35 -24.67
C ILE A 557 -24.54 3.64 -25.57
N ASP A 558 -25.31 2.61 -25.95
CA ASP A 558 -26.33 2.64 -27.04
C ASP A 558 -27.56 3.56 -26.85
N ASN A 559 -27.80 4.18 -25.69
CA ASN A 559 -29.01 4.99 -25.46
C ASN A 559 -28.79 6.51 -25.40
N ILE A 560 -27.57 7.02 -25.62
CA ILE A 560 -27.31 8.48 -25.59
C ILE A 560 -27.87 9.19 -26.85
N GLY A 561 -28.16 8.44 -27.92
CA GLY A 561 -28.57 8.97 -29.22
C GLY A 561 -30.08 9.11 -29.53
N ASP A 562 -31.00 8.57 -28.71
CA ASP A 562 -32.45 8.70 -28.98
C ASP A 562 -33.07 9.88 -28.20
N PRO A 563 -33.37 11.02 -28.86
CA PRO A 563 -33.95 12.19 -28.20
C PRO A 563 -35.35 11.96 -27.60
N ARG A 564 -35.99 10.80 -27.84
CA ARG A 564 -37.29 10.44 -27.26
C ARG A 564 -37.23 9.76 -25.89
N LYS A 565 -36.04 9.47 -25.35
CA LYS A 565 -35.83 8.80 -24.04
C LYS A 565 -35.03 9.63 -23.02
N LYS A 566 -35.05 10.97 -23.12
CA LYS A 566 -34.27 11.88 -22.25
C LYS A 566 -34.64 11.90 -20.75
N ASP A 567 -35.69 11.20 -20.32
CA ASP A 567 -36.25 11.33 -18.96
C ASP A 567 -36.02 10.12 -18.02
N VAL A 568 -35.16 9.16 -18.35
CA VAL A 568 -34.85 8.07 -17.40
C VAL A 568 -33.45 8.24 -16.83
N ASN A 569 -33.41 8.63 -15.56
CA ASN A 569 -32.25 8.64 -14.67
C ASN A 569 -31.69 7.19 -14.51
N MET A 570 -31.09 6.65 -15.58
CA MET A 570 -30.52 5.31 -15.60
C MET A 570 -29.11 5.34 -15.00
N THR A 571 -28.94 4.74 -13.84
CA THR A 571 -27.63 4.50 -13.22
C THR A 571 -27.20 3.08 -13.54
N TRP A 572 -26.36 2.90 -14.58
CA TRP A 572 -25.93 1.58 -15.06
C TRP A 572 -25.12 0.77 -14.03
N PHE A 573 -24.52 1.44 -13.04
CA PHE A 573 -23.85 0.82 -11.89
C PHE A 573 -23.99 1.70 -10.64
N PRO A 574 -25.12 1.61 -9.92
CA PRO A 574 -25.44 2.56 -8.83
C PRO A 574 -24.52 2.43 -7.61
N LYS A 575 -23.71 1.36 -7.54
CA LYS A 575 -22.78 1.08 -6.43
C LYS A 575 -21.32 0.92 -6.89
N LEU A 576 -20.99 1.34 -8.11
CA LEU A 576 -19.62 1.21 -8.62
C LEU A 576 -18.70 2.10 -7.82
N GLU A 577 -17.71 1.49 -7.19
CA GLU A 577 -16.66 2.12 -6.39
C GLU A 577 -15.36 2.23 -7.22
N GLU A 578 -15.04 1.20 -7.99
CA GLU A 578 -13.78 1.05 -8.74
C GLU A 578 -14.04 0.71 -10.22
N PHE A 579 -13.46 1.47 -11.13
CA PHE A 579 -13.49 1.19 -12.58
C PHE A 579 -12.08 1.26 -13.17
N GLU A 580 -11.63 0.18 -13.82
CA GLU A 580 -10.35 0.17 -14.53
C GLU A 580 -10.56 -0.37 -15.94
N ILE A 581 -10.10 0.38 -16.94
CA ILE A 581 -10.05 -0.07 -18.32
C ILE A 581 -8.71 0.27 -18.95
N SER A 582 -8.07 -0.71 -19.59
CA SER A 582 -6.78 -0.46 -20.25
C SER A 582 -6.60 -1.26 -21.53
N LEU A 583 -5.87 -0.71 -22.51
CA LEU A 583 -5.53 -1.40 -23.76
C LEU A 583 -6.77 -1.92 -24.52
N CYS A 584 -7.82 -1.10 -24.59
CA CYS A 584 -9.06 -1.40 -25.30
C CYS A 584 -9.23 -0.39 -26.44
N ILE A 585 -8.53 -0.66 -27.56
CA ILE A 585 -8.22 0.33 -28.58
C ILE A 585 -9.39 0.71 -29.51
N GLU A 586 -10.35 -0.21 -29.70
CA GLU A 586 -11.51 -0.01 -30.59
C GLU A 586 -12.70 0.70 -29.93
N ILE A 587 -12.66 0.94 -28.61
CA ILE A 587 -13.77 1.61 -27.92
C ILE A 587 -13.85 3.08 -28.35
N SER A 588 -15.02 3.48 -28.85
CA SER A 588 -15.23 4.79 -29.48
C SER A 588 -15.65 5.92 -28.52
N SER A 589 -16.29 5.61 -27.38
CA SER A 589 -16.78 6.63 -26.43
C SER A 589 -17.01 6.11 -25.01
N PHE A 590 -17.02 7.03 -24.03
CA PHE A 590 -17.35 6.77 -22.61
C PHE A 590 -18.29 7.84 -22.06
N PRO A 591 -19.10 7.53 -21.03
CA PRO A 591 -19.79 8.55 -20.26
C PRO A 591 -18.78 9.45 -19.51
N PRO A 592 -19.07 10.74 -19.35
CA PRO A 592 -18.17 11.66 -18.66
C PRO A 592 -18.03 11.30 -17.17
N ILE A 593 -16.81 11.41 -16.64
CA ILE A 593 -16.42 10.96 -15.30
C ILE A 593 -16.45 12.13 -14.30
N PRO A 594 -16.95 11.94 -13.07
CA PRO A 594 -17.64 10.76 -12.57
C PRO A 594 -19.13 10.82 -12.91
N TRP A 595 -19.65 9.75 -13.53
CA TRP A 595 -21.08 9.62 -13.85
C TRP A 595 -21.93 9.10 -12.67
N THR A 596 -21.31 8.68 -11.57
CA THR A 596 -21.98 8.33 -10.30
C THR A 596 -21.20 8.89 -9.11
N GLN A 597 -21.90 9.28 -8.04
CA GLN A 597 -21.30 9.76 -6.81
C GLN A 597 -20.55 8.67 -6.01
N THR A 598 -20.78 7.39 -6.33
CA THR A 598 -20.13 6.26 -5.65
C THR A 598 -18.73 5.96 -6.17
N LEU A 599 -18.37 6.44 -7.36
CA LEU A 599 -17.05 6.19 -7.95
C LEU A 599 -15.97 6.85 -7.09
N ASP A 600 -15.10 6.00 -6.53
CA ASP A 600 -13.97 6.41 -5.71
C ASP A 600 -12.67 6.35 -6.52
N TYR A 601 -12.54 5.35 -7.41
CA TYR A 601 -11.35 5.12 -8.21
C TYR A 601 -11.68 4.84 -9.67
N VAL A 602 -11.03 5.58 -10.58
CA VAL A 602 -11.08 5.30 -12.03
C VAL A 602 -9.67 5.30 -12.60
N ARG A 603 -9.35 4.31 -13.43
CA ARG A 603 -8.17 4.32 -14.30
C ARG A 603 -8.56 3.93 -15.73
N ILE A 604 -8.21 4.77 -16.69
CA ILE A 604 -8.38 4.55 -18.12
C ILE A 604 -7.02 4.75 -18.75
N THR A 605 -6.49 3.77 -19.48
CA THR A 605 -5.16 3.86 -20.12
C THR A 605 -5.19 3.23 -21.51
N ASP A 606 -4.77 3.94 -22.54
CA ASP A 606 -4.74 3.43 -23.93
C ASP A 606 -6.10 2.88 -24.40
N VAL A 607 -7.15 3.69 -24.23
CA VAL A 607 -8.52 3.29 -24.56
C VAL A 607 -9.09 4.23 -25.61
N GLY A 608 -9.48 3.66 -26.76
CA GLY A 608 -9.85 4.43 -27.94
C GLY A 608 -8.67 5.22 -28.49
N SER A 609 -8.20 4.88 -29.69
CA SER A 609 -7.07 5.57 -30.36
C SER A 609 -7.20 7.10 -30.47
N ASN A 610 -8.39 7.66 -30.21
CA ASN A 610 -8.72 9.07 -30.37
C ASN A 610 -9.18 9.80 -29.08
N LEU A 611 -9.22 9.16 -27.90
CA LEU A 611 -9.84 9.77 -26.71
C LEU A 611 -8.85 10.40 -25.72
N MET A 612 -7.95 9.62 -25.12
CA MET A 612 -6.91 10.08 -24.18
C MET A 612 -5.86 8.98 -23.99
N GLU A 613 -4.63 9.34 -23.61
CA GLU A 613 -3.56 8.37 -23.30
C GLU A 613 -3.80 7.76 -21.91
N GLU A 614 -4.08 8.60 -20.92
CA GLU A 614 -4.35 8.15 -19.56
C GLU A 614 -5.32 9.08 -18.82
N LEU A 615 -6.21 8.50 -18.02
CA LEU A 615 -7.00 9.20 -17.01
C LEU A 615 -6.99 8.39 -15.72
N LYS A 616 -6.56 9.03 -14.63
CA LYS A 616 -6.56 8.48 -13.28
C LYS A 616 -7.34 9.41 -12.37
N TYR A 617 -8.38 8.91 -11.74
CA TYR A 617 -9.21 9.67 -10.81
C TYR A 617 -9.32 8.95 -9.47
N SER A 618 -9.18 9.72 -8.40
CA SER A 618 -9.42 9.34 -7.02
C SER A 618 -10.24 10.44 -6.35
N LYS A 619 -11.46 10.10 -5.90
CA LYS A 619 -12.47 11.08 -5.48
C LYS A 619 -11.98 12.10 -4.45
N THR A 620 -11.16 11.68 -3.50
CA THR A 620 -10.70 12.51 -2.39
C THR A 620 -9.25 12.97 -2.51
N SER A 621 -8.54 12.51 -3.54
CA SER A 621 -7.10 12.72 -3.69
C SER A 621 -6.80 13.51 -4.96
N SER A 622 -6.82 12.86 -6.12
CA SER A 622 -6.20 13.38 -7.33
C SER A 622 -6.90 12.98 -8.62
N LEU A 623 -6.80 13.84 -9.63
CA LEU A 623 -7.22 13.62 -11.00
C LEU A 623 -6.02 13.91 -11.89
N SER A 624 -5.58 12.91 -12.66
CA SER A 624 -4.49 13.03 -13.62
C SER A 624 -5.02 12.65 -15.00
N ILE A 625 -4.74 13.50 -15.99
CA ILE A 625 -5.19 13.34 -17.36
C ILE A 625 -4.01 13.59 -18.28
N THR A 626 -3.74 12.63 -19.16
CA THR A 626 -2.75 12.73 -20.22
C THR A 626 -3.50 12.68 -21.54
N GLY A 627 -3.59 13.83 -22.20
CA GLY A 627 -4.23 13.99 -23.50
C GLY A 627 -3.40 13.40 -24.63
N ASN A 628 -4.07 13.12 -25.75
CA ASN A 628 -3.44 12.83 -27.03
C ASN A 628 -3.72 13.97 -28.02
N ASN A 629 -3.15 13.91 -29.23
CA ASN A 629 -3.32 14.96 -30.25
C ASN A 629 -4.79 15.16 -30.73
N ASN A 630 -5.70 14.26 -30.36
CA ASN A 630 -7.11 14.26 -30.80
C ASN A 630 -8.09 14.73 -29.70
N LEU A 631 -7.61 14.97 -28.46
CA LEU A 631 -8.46 15.44 -27.35
C LEU A 631 -8.74 16.95 -27.50
N HIS A 632 -9.90 17.28 -28.06
CA HIS A 632 -10.29 18.68 -28.31
C HIS A 632 -11.14 19.32 -27.19
N SER A 633 -11.77 18.55 -26.29
CA SER A 633 -12.64 19.09 -25.23
C SER A 633 -12.68 18.18 -24.00
N LEU A 634 -12.43 18.75 -22.82
CA LEU A 634 -12.45 18.05 -21.53
C LEU A 634 -13.88 17.85 -20.98
N GLU A 635 -14.84 18.68 -21.38
CA GLU A 635 -16.25 18.55 -20.96
C GLU A 635 -16.90 17.25 -21.43
N LYS A 636 -16.42 16.68 -22.53
CA LYS A 636 -16.86 15.36 -23.00
C LYS A 636 -16.34 14.21 -22.13
N VAL A 637 -15.27 14.45 -21.38
CA VAL A 637 -14.57 13.46 -20.57
C VAL A 637 -14.93 13.59 -19.09
N LEU A 638 -15.20 14.80 -18.61
CA LEU A 638 -15.38 15.09 -17.20
C LEU A 638 -16.68 15.83 -16.87
N VAL A 639 -17.24 15.50 -15.70
CA VAL A 639 -18.33 16.25 -15.07
C VAL A 639 -17.77 17.05 -13.90
N PHE A 640 -17.27 18.27 -14.16
CA PHE A 640 -16.62 19.12 -13.14
C PHE A 640 -17.50 19.42 -11.92
N ASN A 641 -18.82 19.52 -12.09
CA ASN A 641 -19.77 19.71 -10.99
C ASN A 641 -19.74 18.60 -9.92
N ASN A 642 -19.28 17.39 -10.28
CA ASN A 642 -19.18 16.26 -9.35
C ASN A 642 -17.77 16.13 -8.72
N LEU A 643 -16.83 17.03 -9.03
CA LEU A 643 -15.42 16.99 -8.62
C LEU A 643 -15.09 17.96 -7.47
N THR A 644 -16.07 18.37 -6.67
CA THR A 644 -15.91 19.40 -5.63
C THR A 644 -14.98 19.01 -4.47
N GLU A 645 -14.78 17.71 -4.23
CA GLU A 645 -13.89 17.15 -3.19
C GLU A 645 -12.44 16.96 -3.66
N LEU A 646 -12.14 17.21 -4.94
CA LEU A 646 -10.83 16.99 -5.55
C LEU A 646 -9.76 17.93 -4.96
N GLN A 647 -8.62 17.39 -4.54
CA GLN A 647 -7.51 18.16 -3.98
C GLN A 647 -6.38 18.42 -4.98
N GLU A 648 -6.17 17.53 -5.94
CA GLU A 648 -5.07 17.62 -6.90
C GLU A 648 -5.57 17.41 -8.33
N LEU A 649 -5.18 18.30 -9.25
CA LEU A 649 -5.47 18.19 -10.69
C LEU A 649 -4.15 18.25 -11.46
N SER A 650 -3.86 17.22 -12.25
CA SER A 650 -2.71 17.15 -13.14
C SER A 650 -3.16 16.94 -14.57
N MET A 651 -2.70 17.81 -15.47
CA MET A 651 -3.07 17.79 -16.89
C MET A 651 -1.81 17.82 -17.74
N GLU A 652 -1.61 16.82 -18.59
CA GLU A 652 -0.50 16.73 -19.53
C GLU A 652 -1.03 16.66 -20.96
N LYS A 653 -0.54 17.52 -21.86
CA LYS A 653 -0.95 17.57 -23.29
C LYS A 653 -2.48 17.69 -23.49
N CYS A 654 -3.16 18.32 -22.55
CA CYS A 654 -4.61 18.52 -22.58
C CYS A 654 -5.00 19.84 -23.29
N PRO A 655 -6.23 19.95 -23.82
CA PRO A 655 -6.76 21.23 -24.31
C PRO A 655 -6.94 22.23 -23.15
N PRO A 656 -7.04 23.54 -23.44
CA PRO A 656 -7.17 24.57 -22.42
C PRO A 656 -8.41 24.35 -21.55
N LEU A 657 -8.24 24.61 -20.25
CA LEU A 657 -9.33 24.55 -19.29
C LEU A 657 -10.08 25.90 -19.27
N ASP A 658 -11.39 25.87 -19.10
CA ASP A 658 -12.19 27.07 -18.88
C ASP A 658 -12.15 27.48 -17.39
N MET A 659 -12.21 28.78 -17.14
CA MET A 659 -12.17 29.32 -15.78
C MET A 659 -13.40 28.94 -14.95
N GLU A 660 -14.56 28.70 -15.57
CA GLU A 660 -15.77 28.28 -14.87
C GLU A 660 -15.61 26.87 -14.27
N SER A 661 -15.07 25.91 -15.04
CA SER A 661 -14.75 24.57 -14.52
C SER A 661 -13.75 24.60 -13.38
N LEU A 662 -12.72 25.47 -13.41
CA LEU A 662 -11.80 25.64 -12.28
C LEU A 662 -12.50 26.13 -11.02
N LEU A 663 -13.46 27.05 -11.15
CA LEU A 663 -14.21 27.58 -10.01
C LEU A 663 -15.13 26.53 -9.37
N MET A 664 -15.55 25.51 -10.12
CA MET A 664 -16.30 24.36 -9.58
C MET A 664 -15.44 23.49 -8.64
N LEU A 665 -14.11 23.52 -8.77
CA LEU A 665 -13.17 22.72 -7.98
C LEU A 665 -12.83 23.38 -6.64
N SER A 666 -13.83 23.52 -5.77
CA SER A 666 -13.73 24.29 -4.51
C SER A 666 -12.71 23.78 -3.48
N SER A 667 -12.25 22.54 -3.59
CA SER A 667 -11.28 21.92 -2.66
C SER A 667 -9.85 21.81 -3.22
N LEU A 668 -9.61 22.32 -4.44
CA LEU A 668 -8.35 22.15 -5.15
C LEU A 668 -7.19 22.86 -4.46
N LYS A 669 -6.13 22.12 -4.15
CA LYS A 669 -4.89 22.62 -3.53
C LYS A 669 -3.70 22.59 -4.47
N ILE A 670 -3.61 21.55 -5.30
CA ILE A 670 -2.48 21.35 -6.21
C ILE A 670 -2.99 21.36 -7.65
N LEU A 671 -2.39 22.21 -8.47
CA LEU A 671 -2.65 22.26 -9.90
C LEU A 671 -1.34 22.06 -10.66
N SER A 672 -1.29 21.04 -11.51
CA SER A 672 -0.16 20.73 -12.38
C SER A 672 -0.61 20.74 -13.84
N VAL A 673 0.06 21.52 -14.69
CA VAL A 673 -0.25 21.62 -16.12
C VAL A 673 1.04 21.54 -16.93
N SER A 674 1.13 20.58 -17.85
CA SER A 674 2.30 20.39 -18.71
C SER A 674 1.92 20.17 -20.18
N GLY A 675 2.74 20.69 -21.10
CA GLY A 675 2.63 20.38 -22.53
C GLY A 675 1.35 20.85 -23.23
N SER A 676 0.59 21.78 -22.64
CA SER A 676 -0.62 22.36 -23.24
C SER A 676 -0.31 23.58 -24.12
N GLY A 677 -1.12 23.81 -25.15
CA GLY A 677 -1.00 24.97 -26.04
C GLY A 677 -1.28 26.29 -25.29
N SER A 678 -2.54 26.61 -25.08
CA SER A 678 -2.96 27.67 -24.16
C SER A 678 -3.27 27.09 -22.78
N LEU A 679 -2.98 27.84 -21.71
CA LEU A 679 -3.25 27.39 -20.34
C LEU A 679 -4.76 27.47 -20.02
N PHE A 680 -5.42 28.55 -20.44
CA PHE A 680 -6.83 28.83 -20.18
C PHE A 680 -7.46 29.60 -21.33
N VAL A 681 -8.78 29.42 -21.54
CA VAL A 681 -9.55 30.34 -22.39
C VAL A 681 -9.89 31.59 -21.56
N PRO A 682 -9.44 32.80 -21.94
CA PRO A 682 -9.76 34.02 -21.19
C PRO A 682 -11.27 34.27 -21.18
N LEU A 683 -11.83 34.62 -20.02
CA LEU A 683 -13.23 35.02 -19.89
C LEU A 683 -13.47 36.31 -20.70
N THR A 684 -14.13 36.20 -21.86
CA THR A 684 -14.45 37.34 -22.73
C THR A 684 -15.66 38.16 -22.25
N SER A 685 -16.33 37.79 -21.16
CA SER A 685 -17.51 38.49 -20.67
C SER A 685 -17.77 38.27 -19.18
N LEU A 686 -17.46 39.28 -18.34
CA LEU A 686 -18.24 39.78 -17.18
C LEU A 686 -17.36 40.30 -16.02
N SER A 687 -17.59 41.58 -15.70
CA SER A 687 -17.54 42.29 -14.40
C SER A 687 -16.39 42.05 -13.41
N ASP A 688 -15.96 43.14 -12.76
CA ASP A 688 -14.97 43.32 -11.67
C ASP A 688 -15.10 42.43 -10.40
N ALA A 689 -15.63 41.20 -10.50
CA ALA A 689 -15.65 40.24 -9.41
C ALA A 689 -14.25 39.66 -9.19
N LYS A 690 -13.65 39.95 -8.04
CA LYS A 690 -12.41 39.30 -7.56
C LYS A 690 -12.69 37.83 -7.19
N TRP A 691 -12.45 36.92 -8.12
CA TRP A 691 -12.44 35.48 -7.84
C TRP A 691 -11.14 35.06 -7.15
N GLN A 692 -11.23 34.12 -6.21
CA GLN A 692 -10.08 33.56 -5.49
C GLN A 692 -10.10 32.04 -5.58
N LEU A 693 -9.03 31.46 -6.11
CA LEU A 693 -8.87 30.01 -6.19
C LEU A 693 -8.16 29.47 -4.93
N PRO A 694 -8.54 28.29 -4.41
CA PRO A 694 -7.99 27.72 -3.18
C PRO A 694 -6.58 27.11 -3.33
N VAL A 695 -6.01 27.12 -4.54
CA VAL A 695 -4.74 26.48 -4.89
C VAL A 695 -3.57 27.01 -4.05
N GLU A 696 -2.82 26.09 -3.45
CA GLU A 696 -1.64 26.32 -2.61
C GLU A 696 -0.33 26.01 -3.36
N GLU A 697 -0.38 25.11 -4.36
CA GLU A 697 0.77 24.71 -5.17
C GLU A 697 0.42 24.69 -6.66
N LEU A 698 1.27 25.34 -7.47
CA LEU A 698 1.10 25.44 -8.92
C LEU A 698 2.38 24.97 -9.62
N TYR A 699 2.25 23.96 -10.48
CA TYR A 699 3.31 23.43 -11.31
C TYR A 699 2.95 23.62 -12.78
N ILE A 700 3.74 24.40 -13.51
CA ILE A 700 3.50 24.61 -14.94
C ILE A 700 4.79 24.39 -15.73
N SER A 701 4.75 23.55 -16.75
CA SER A 701 5.89 23.33 -17.65
C SER A 701 5.49 23.17 -19.11
N ASP A 702 6.41 23.46 -20.04
CA ASP A 702 6.27 23.09 -21.45
C ASP A 702 5.03 23.67 -22.16
N CYS A 703 4.49 24.80 -21.68
CA CYS A 703 3.28 25.43 -22.21
C CYS A 703 3.59 26.52 -23.26
N VAL A 704 2.68 26.75 -24.22
CA VAL A 704 2.81 27.82 -25.24
C VAL A 704 2.20 29.16 -24.77
N ALA A 705 1.65 29.19 -23.56
CA ALA A 705 1.10 30.40 -22.94
C ALA A 705 2.11 31.55 -22.88
N ASN A 706 1.58 32.76 -23.06
CA ASN A 706 2.35 33.99 -23.01
C ASN A 706 2.43 34.54 -21.56
N GLY A 707 3.31 35.54 -21.34
CA GLY A 707 3.55 36.07 -19.99
C GLY A 707 2.29 36.69 -19.38
N LYS A 708 1.41 37.26 -20.22
CA LYS A 708 0.15 37.90 -19.81
C LYS A 708 -0.88 36.90 -19.28
N GLU A 709 -1.08 35.77 -19.95
CA GLU A 709 -2.00 34.70 -19.51
C GLU A 709 -1.61 34.16 -18.12
N LEU A 710 -0.32 33.87 -17.93
CA LEU A 710 0.17 33.36 -16.65
C LEU A 710 0.07 34.43 -15.54
N SER A 711 0.36 35.70 -15.87
CA SER A 711 0.20 36.82 -14.93
C SER A 711 -1.25 36.98 -14.46
N GLN A 712 -2.22 36.82 -15.36
CA GLN A 712 -3.64 36.88 -15.04
C GLN A 712 -4.04 35.75 -14.09
N LEU A 713 -3.64 34.50 -14.37
CA LEU A 713 -3.90 33.36 -13.48
C LEU A 713 -3.33 33.59 -12.07
N LEU A 714 -2.06 33.99 -11.99
CA LEU A 714 -1.36 34.24 -10.72
C LEU A 714 -2.03 35.33 -9.88
N SER A 715 -2.72 36.29 -10.50
CA SER A 715 -3.45 37.34 -9.79
C SER A 715 -4.66 36.81 -8.99
N HIS A 716 -5.20 35.65 -9.35
CA HIS A 716 -6.35 35.01 -8.70
C HIS A 716 -5.96 33.97 -7.63
N LEU A 717 -4.67 33.64 -7.51
CA LEU A 717 -4.15 32.59 -6.62
C LEU A 717 -3.60 33.20 -5.33
N THR A 718 -4.49 33.63 -4.43
CA THR A 718 -4.10 34.37 -3.21
C THR A 718 -3.49 33.48 -2.11
N LYS A 719 -3.71 32.16 -2.16
CA LYS A 719 -3.15 31.18 -1.21
C LYS A 719 -1.87 30.51 -1.70
N LEU A 720 -1.40 30.86 -2.89
CA LEU A 720 -0.27 30.20 -3.53
C LEU A 720 1.00 30.31 -2.67
N SER A 721 1.57 29.16 -2.34
CA SER A 721 2.75 29.01 -1.50
C SER A 721 3.94 28.39 -2.25
N VAL A 722 3.67 27.55 -3.25
CA VAL A 722 4.67 26.92 -4.11
C VAL A 722 4.35 27.24 -5.57
N LEU A 723 5.34 27.74 -6.30
CA LEU A 723 5.24 28.02 -7.73
C LEU A 723 6.43 27.40 -8.47
N TYR A 724 6.13 26.51 -9.41
CA TYR A 724 7.10 25.93 -10.32
C TYR A 724 6.78 26.33 -11.77
N ILE A 725 7.78 26.85 -12.48
CA ILE A 725 7.68 27.30 -13.87
C ILE A 725 8.81 26.66 -14.68
N GLY A 726 8.49 25.87 -15.70
CA GLY A 726 9.46 25.11 -16.48
C GLY A 726 9.36 25.31 -18.00
N ASN A 727 10.50 25.41 -18.69
CA ASN A 727 10.64 25.30 -20.15
C ASN A 727 9.74 26.25 -20.98
N PHE A 728 9.57 27.50 -20.54
CA PHE A 728 8.85 28.52 -21.30
C PHE A 728 9.76 29.19 -22.33
N LYS A 729 9.30 29.22 -23.60
CA LYS A 729 10.03 29.88 -24.70
C LYS A 729 9.59 31.33 -24.96
N ARG A 730 8.31 31.63 -24.72
CA ARG A 730 7.70 32.95 -24.99
C ARG A 730 7.83 33.94 -23.82
N ILE A 731 8.13 33.46 -22.61
CA ILE A 731 8.37 34.32 -21.45
C ILE A 731 9.83 34.75 -21.48
N THR A 732 10.05 36.03 -21.72
CA THR A 732 11.38 36.64 -21.88
C THR A 732 11.76 37.51 -20.69
N ARG A 733 10.78 38.04 -19.94
CA ARG A 733 11.02 38.93 -18.79
C ARG A 733 10.20 38.54 -17.56
N LEU A 734 10.80 38.67 -16.38
CA LEU A 734 10.13 38.47 -15.08
C LEU A 734 10.18 39.76 -14.24
N ASP A 735 9.04 40.19 -13.70
CA ASP A 735 8.94 41.29 -12.75
C ASP A 735 7.88 41.03 -11.65
N VAL A 736 7.89 41.81 -10.57
CA VAL A 736 6.94 41.71 -9.45
C VAL A 736 6.17 43.02 -9.30
N ALA A 737 4.84 42.95 -9.34
CA ALA A 737 3.97 44.11 -9.20
C ALA A 737 3.97 44.66 -7.77
N VAL A 738 4.23 45.97 -7.61
CA VAL A 738 4.06 46.69 -6.34
C VAL A 738 2.72 47.44 -6.34
N GLU A 739 2.05 47.56 -5.20
CA GLU A 739 0.64 48.03 -5.04
C GLU A 739 0.28 49.35 -5.79
N GLN A 740 1.25 50.22 -6.09
CA GLN A 740 1.03 51.47 -6.84
C GLN A 740 1.04 51.33 -8.38
N GLN A 741 1.47 50.20 -8.95
CA GLN A 741 1.56 49.99 -10.40
C GLN A 741 0.34 49.34 -11.04
N GLN A 742 -0.51 48.61 -10.30
CA GLN A 742 -1.73 47.98 -10.87
C GLN A 742 -2.68 49.00 -11.54
N LEU A 743 -2.69 50.25 -11.07
CA LEU A 743 -3.51 51.32 -11.66
C LEU A 743 -2.85 52.05 -12.83
N ARG A 744 -1.55 51.86 -13.11
CA ARG A 744 -0.84 52.57 -14.20
C ARG A 744 -0.58 51.68 -15.42
N THR A 745 -0.29 50.39 -15.26
CA THR A 745 -0.06 49.48 -16.41
C THR A 745 -1.34 49.08 -17.15
N LEU A 746 -2.51 49.14 -16.50
CA LEU A 746 -3.82 48.99 -17.16
C LEU A 746 -4.30 50.25 -17.90
N VAL A 747 -3.69 51.42 -17.63
CA VAL A 747 -4.15 52.73 -18.12
C VAL A 747 -3.19 53.37 -19.13
N SER A 748 -1.94 52.89 -19.24
CA SER A 748 -0.93 53.50 -20.13
C SER A 748 -0.91 52.99 -21.57
N SER A 749 -1.75 52.01 -21.95
CA SER A 749 -1.79 51.48 -23.33
C SER A 749 -2.67 52.29 -24.29
N THR A 750 -3.13 53.49 -23.93
CA THR A 750 -3.97 54.33 -24.82
C THR A 750 -3.50 55.78 -24.98
N ALA A 751 -2.20 56.06 -24.87
CA ALA A 751 -1.70 57.37 -25.30
C ALA A 751 -0.23 57.29 -25.73
N ILE A 752 0.02 57.40 -27.03
CA ILE A 752 0.83 58.45 -27.67
C ILE A 752 0.85 58.14 -29.18
N HIS A 753 0.09 58.91 -29.95
CA HIS A 753 0.48 59.52 -31.22
C HIS A 753 -0.74 60.28 -31.78
N ILE A 754 -0.82 61.58 -31.47
CA ILE A 754 -1.59 62.53 -32.27
C ILE A 754 -0.56 63.50 -32.84
N GLU A 755 -0.20 63.30 -34.10
CA GLU A 755 0.54 64.29 -34.87
C GLU A 755 -0.39 65.38 -35.40
N HIS A 756 0.16 66.58 -35.50
CA HIS A 756 -0.33 67.64 -36.37
C HIS A 756 -0.37 67.13 -37.83
N THR A 757 -1.52 67.14 -38.50
CA THR A 757 -1.79 67.87 -39.77
C THR A 757 -3.19 67.60 -40.34
N GLN A 758 -3.69 68.59 -41.09
CA GLN A 758 -4.99 68.67 -41.78
C GLN A 758 -5.13 67.71 -43.00
N PRO A 759 -6.34 67.54 -43.58
CA PRO A 759 -6.80 66.30 -44.18
C PRO A 759 -6.60 66.23 -45.70
N ALA A 760 -6.35 65.02 -46.22
CA ALA A 760 -6.61 64.67 -47.63
C ALA A 760 -7.03 63.19 -47.75
N GLU A 761 -8.28 63.02 -48.15
CA GLU A 761 -8.91 61.98 -48.97
C GLU A 761 -8.36 60.53 -49.01
N GLN A 762 -9.21 59.62 -48.52
CA GLN A 762 -9.64 58.33 -49.07
C GLN A 762 -8.63 57.51 -49.90
N HIS A 763 -8.22 56.36 -49.36
CA HIS A 763 -8.23 55.10 -50.12
C HIS A 763 -8.28 53.89 -49.17
N GLU A 764 -9.25 53.01 -49.42
CA GLU A 764 -9.42 51.70 -48.79
C GLU A 764 -8.24 50.76 -49.15
N GLY A 765 -7.65 50.14 -48.13
CA GLY A 765 -6.65 49.09 -48.26
C GLY A 765 -6.71 48.19 -47.03
N ILE A 766 -6.82 46.89 -47.28
CA ILE A 766 -6.91 45.80 -46.30
C ILE A 766 -5.76 45.91 -45.28
N ALA A 767 -6.10 46.16 -44.02
CA ALA A 767 -5.16 46.03 -42.92
C ALA A 767 -5.06 44.54 -42.56
N GLU A 768 -3.90 43.95 -42.82
CA GLU A 768 -3.43 42.79 -42.07
C GLU A 768 -3.46 43.18 -40.58
N GLU A 769 -4.24 42.47 -39.78
CA GLU A 769 -4.17 42.55 -38.32
C GLU A 769 -2.77 42.07 -37.92
N ALA A 770 -1.84 43.00 -37.75
CA ALA A 770 -0.55 42.75 -37.14
C ALA A 770 -0.81 42.15 -35.74
N GLU A 771 -0.37 40.91 -35.53
CA GLU A 771 -0.28 40.32 -34.19
C GLU A 771 0.50 41.31 -33.31
N VAL A 772 -0.16 41.85 -32.29
CA VAL A 772 0.50 42.66 -31.26
C VAL A 772 1.52 41.74 -30.61
N GLU A 773 2.81 41.93 -30.90
CA GLU A 773 3.91 41.23 -30.25
C GLU A 773 3.78 41.45 -28.73
N ASP A 774 3.35 40.40 -28.01
CA ASP A 774 3.32 40.40 -26.55
C ASP A 774 4.77 40.44 -26.04
N ASP A 775 5.11 41.42 -25.21
CA ASP A 775 6.47 41.70 -24.71
C ASP A 775 7.09 40.55 -23.86
N GLY A 776 6.37 39.42 -23.71
CA GLY A 776 6.84 38.22 -23.01
C GLY A 776 7.03 38.43 -21.50
N LEU A 777 6.39 39.47 -20.93
CA LEU A 777 6.51 39.84 -19.52
C LEU A 777 5.62 38.97 -18.63
N LEU A 778 6.25 38.27 -17.68
CA LEU A 778 5.59 37.60 -16.56
C LEU A 778 5.63 38.50 -15.32
N LEU A 779 4.46 38.91 -14.85
CA LEU A 779 4.27 39.77 -13.68
C LEU A 779 3.75 38.94 -12.50
N LEU A 780 4.56 38.77 -11.46
CA LEU A 780 4.12 38.19 -10.19
C LEU A 780 3.28 39.22 -9.44
N GLY A 781 2.00 38.92 -9.22
CA GLY A 781 1.07 39.84 -8.55
C GLY A 781 1.46 40.12 -7.09
N SER A 782 1.09 41.30 -6.58
CA SER A 782 1.35 41.71 -5.20
C SER A 782 0.72 40.79 -4.15
N ASN A 783 -0.31 40.02 -4.52
CA ASN A 783 -0.90 38.97 -3.70
C ASN A 783 0.12 37.91 -3.28
N LEU A 784 1.11 37.63 -4.13
CA LEU A 784 2.12 36.60 -3.90
C LEU A 784 3.23 37.04 -2.94
N CYS A 785 3.43 38.35 -2.74
CA CYS A 785 4.51 38.88 -1.92
C CYS A 785 4.47 38.40 -0.45
N ARG A 786 3.27 38.06 0.06
CA ARG A 786 3.03 37.58 1.43
C ARG A 786 2.71 36.08 1.52
N SER A 787 2.36 35.43 0.40
CA SER A 787 1.94 34.02 0.40
C SER A 787 3.04 33.08 -0.10
N LEU A 788 3.81 33.49 -1.11
CA LEU A 788 4.76 32.62 -1.81
C LEU A 788 5.98 32.31 -0.94
N ARG A 789 6.25 31.01 -0.74
CA ARG A 789 7.35 30.49 0.08
C ARG A 789 8.41 29.80 -0.77
N GLU A 790 8.00 29.20 -1.88
CA GLU A 790 8.89 28.48 -2.80
C GLU A 790 8.62 28.90 -4.24
N LEU A 791 9.71 29.27 -4.93
CA LEU A 791 9.70 29.60 -6.34
C LEU A 791 10.81 28.83 -7.03
N THR A 792 10.45 28.02 -8.02
CA THR A 792 11.40 27.29 -8.85
C THR A 792 11.16 27.59 -10.31
N ILE A 793 12.21 28.03 -11.01
CA ILE A 793 12.21 28.29 -12.45
C ILE A 793 13.24 27.36 -13.10
N TYR A 794 12.83 26.59 -14.10
CA TYR A 794 13.64 25.55 -14.72
C TYR A 794 13.68 25.67 -16.25
N ASP A 795 14.88 25.65 -16.83
CA ASP A 795 15.15 25.61 -18.29
C ASP A 795 14.45 26.71 -19.12
N CYS A 796 14.15 27.86 -18.51
CA CYS A 796 13.63 29.05 -19.19
C CYS A 796 14.81 29.86 -19.80
N LYS A 797 15.27 29.44 -20.98
CA LYS A 797 16.54 29.91 -21.58
C LYS A 797 16.59 31.39 -21.96
N CYS A 798 15.44 31.97 -22.29
CA CYS A 798 15.31 33.37 -22.73
C CYS A 798 14.95 34.34 -21.61
N LEU A 799 14.66 33.85 -20.41
CA LEU A 799 14.14 34.65 -19.31
C LEU A 799 15.24 35.54 -18.72
N SER A 800 14.98 36.85 -18.65
CA SER A 800 15.74 37.83 -17.86
C SER A 800 14.88 38.37 -16.71
N LEU A 801 15.52 38.63 -15.57
CA LEU A 801 14.92 39.35 -14.46
C LEU A 801 15.00 40.86 -14.76
N ALA A 802 13.86 41.55 -14.71
CA ALA A 802 13.80 42.98 -15.01
C ALA A 802 14.65 43.80 -14.04
N ALA A 803 15.56 44.63 -14.59
CA ALA A 803 16.38 45.52 -13.79
C ALA A 803 15.55 46.71 -13.23
N PRO A 804 15.82 47.17 -11.99
CA PRO A 804 15.12 48.33 -11.43
C PRO A 804 15.48 49.63 -12.17
N HIS A 805 14.47 50.33 -12.69
CA HIS A 805 14.65 51.61 -13.41
C HIS A 805 15.24 52.72 -12.51
N PRO A 806 16.25 53.52 -12.96
CA PRO A 806 16.98 54.48 -12.12
C PRO A 806 16.24 55.77 -11.70
N LEU A 807 14.97 55.98 -12.08
CA LEU A 807 14.38 57.33 -12.14
C LEU A 807 13.34 57.70 -11.06
N LEU A 808 13.18 56.94 -9.98
CA LEU A 808 12.24 57.33 -8.91
C LEU A 808 12.83 57.12 -7.51
N ASN A 809 12.85 58.22 -6.74
CA ASN A 809 13.36 58.33 -5.38
C ASN A 809 12.83 57.24 -4.43
N GLY A 810 13.74 56.55 -3.74
CA GLY A 810 13.55 56.06 -2.37
C GLY A 810 12.87 54.69 -2.14
N HIS A 811 13.68 53.72 -1.70
CA HIS A 811 13.39 52.70 -0.67
C HIS A 811 12.23 51.67 -0.81
N GLU A 812 11.55 51.51 -1.95
CA GLU A 812 10.64 50.35 -2.13
C GLU A 812 11.38 49.12 -2.70
N PRO A 813 11.18 47.90 -2.15
CA PRO A 813 11.76 46.68 -2.70
C PRO A 813 11.17 46.41 -4.10
N ARG A 814 12.03 46.39 -5.12
CA ARG A 814 11.66 46.13 -6.53
C ARG A 814 12.26 44.81 -7.03
N GLY A 815 11.62 44.21 -8.04
CA GLY A 815 11.95 42.86 -8.52
C GLY A 815 11.62 41.79 -7.47
N LEU A 816 12.38 40.69 -7.43
CA LEU A 816 12.13 39.61 -6.47
C LEU A 816 12.25 40.03 -4.99
N GLN A 817 12.85 41.18 -4.66
CA GLN A 817 12.87 41.71 -3.28
C GLN A 817 11.48 41.95 -2.71
N ALA A 818 10.48 42.17 -3.56
CA ALA A 818 9.11 42.35 -3.10
C ALA A 818 8.53 41.05 -2.47
N LEU A 819 9.10 39.88 -2.78
CA LEU A 819 8.67 38.58 -2.26
C LEU A 819 9.23 38.30 -0.86
N GLY A 820 8.85 39.12 0.13
CA GLY A 820 9.39 39.07 1.49
C GLY A 820 9.09 37.80 2.31
N SER A 821 8.22 36.91 1.82
CA SER A 821 7.92 35.61 2.46
C SER A 821 8.67 34.41 1.83
N LEU A 822 9.40 34.64 0.74
CA LEU A 822 10.09 33.60 -0.02
C LEU A 822 11.23 32.99 0.80
N ARG A 823 11.24 31.66 0.94
CA ARG A 823 12.25 30.90 1.69
C ARG A 823 13.12 30.04 0.79
N THR A 824 12.53 29.47 -0.26
CA THR A 824 13.23 28.62 -1.21
C THR A 824 13.16 29.26 -2.59
N LEU A 825 14.32 29.45 -3.23
CA LEU A 825 14.43 29.95 -4.58
C LEU A 825 15.32 29.02 -5.40
N GLY A 826 14.78 28.47 -6.48
CA GLY A 826 15.51 27.64 -7.44
C GLY A 826 15.48 28.27 -8.82
N ILE A 827 16.64 28.59 -9.40
CA ILE A 827 16.79 29.03 -10.79
C ILE A 827 17.75 28.07 -11.47
N LEU A 828 17.22 27.15 -12.27
CA LEU A 828 17.98 26.06 -12.86
C LEU A 828 17.98 26.20 -14.39
N ARG A 829 19.14 26.06 -15.02
CA ARG A 829 19.32 26.09 -16.48
C ARG A 829 18.74 27.35 -17.16
N CYS A 830 18.78 28.51 -16.49
CA CYS A 830 18.29 29.79 -17.00
C CYS A 830 19.46 30.78 -17.22
N PRO A 831 20.24 30.64 -18.32
CA PRO A 831 21.51 31.36 -18.49
C PRO A 831 21.37 32.89 -18.60
N LYS A 832 20.23 33.41 -19.07
CA LYS A 832 19.98 34.85 -19.23
C LYS A 832 19.35 35.50 -17.99
N PHE A 833 19.12 34.76 -16.92
CA PHE A 833 18.29 35.23 -15.81
C PHE A 833 18.79 36.55 -15.19
N LEU A 834 20.10 36.71 -15.03
CA LEU A 834 20.70 37.94 -14.48
C LEU A 834 21.34 38.85 -15.54
N SER A 835 21.06 38.67 -16.84
CA SER A 835 21.76 39.40 -17.90
C SER A 835 21.54 40.92 -17.88
N GLU A 836 20.41 41.38 -17.33
CA GLU A 836 20.10 42.82 -17.19
C GLU A 836 20.76 43.45 -15.94
N TYR A 837 21.33 42.65 -15.04
CA TYR A 837 22.02 43.14 -13.85
C TYR A 837 23.52 43.32 -14.17
N SER A 838 23.94 44.58 -14.36
CA SER A 838 25.36 44.91 -14.50
C SER A 838 26.12 44.68 -13.19
N LEU A 839 27.39 44.25 -13.28
CA LEU A 839 28.31 44.06 -12.15
C LEU A 839 28.53 45.33 -11.30
N ASP A 840 28.18 46.50 -11.84
CA ASP A 840 28.26 47.82 -11.19
C ASP A 840 26.92 48.31 -10.62
N SER A 841 25.84 47.53 -10.72
CA SER A 841 24.52 47.90 -10.20
C SER A 841 24.46 47.79 -8.67
N PRO A 842 23.91 48.78 -7.94
CA PRO A 842 23.80 48.75 -6.48
C PRO A 842 22.64 47.89 -5.96
N CYS A 843 21.93 47.17 -6.84
CA CYS A 843 20.69 46.45 -6.50
C CYS A 843 20.91 44.94 -6.33
N TYR A 844 20.38 44.40 -5.22
CA TYR A 844 20.40 42.96 -4.93
C TYR A 844 19.23 42.24 -5.64
N PRO A 845 19.49 41.16 -6.41
CA PRO A 845 18.44 40.49 -7.18
C PRO A 845 17.60 39.50 -6.35
N PHE A 846 18.08 39.05 -5.18
CA PHE A 846 17.45 37.97 -4.40
C PHE A 846 16.92 38.40 -3.03
N PRO A 847 15.71 37.97 -2.62
CA PRO A 847 15.08 38.40 -1.37
C PRO A 847 15.87 37.97 -0.14
N THR A 848 16.00 38.88 0.83
CA THR A 848 16.77 38.62 2.06
C THR A 848 16.17 37.50 2.91
N SER A 849 14.88 37.20 2.74
CA SER A 849 14.16 36.11 3.42
C SER A 849 14.58 34.71 2.97
N VAL A 850 15.30 34.58 1.86
CA VAL A 850 15.69 33.29 1.27
C VAL A 850 16.62 32.53 2.21
N GLN A 851 16.25 31.28 2.49
CA GLN A 851 16.99 30.33 3.33
C GLN A 851 17.68 29.24 2.50
N VAL A 852 17.11 28.90 1.35
CA VAL A 852 17.63 27.91 0.39
C VAL A 852 17.68 28.55 -0.98
N LEU A 853 18.88 28.66 -1.54
CA LEU A 853 19.10 29.17 -2.90
C LEU A 853 19.76 28.08 -3.75
N THR A 854 19.15 27.77 -4.88
CA THR A 854 19.72 26.91 -5.93
C THR A 854 19.83 27.74 -7.21
N PHE A 855 21.03 27.89 -7.76
CA PHE A 855 21.25 28.74 -8.93
C PHE A 855 22.22 28.07 -9.93
N HIS A 856 21.82 28.02 -11.20
CA HIS A 856 22.66 27.51 -12.30
C HIS A 856 22.96 28.65 -13.26
N GLY A 857 24.23 29.03 -13.39
CA GLY A 857 24.72 30.08 -14.28
C GLY A 857 25.53 31.16 -13.57
N ALA A 858 25.92 32.18 -14.33
CA ALA A 858 26.82 33.23 -13.87
C ALA A 858 26.21 34.10 -12.74
N VAL A 859 26.83 34.06 -11.56
CA VAL A 859 26.49 34.88 -10.38
C VAL A 859 27.73 35.51 -9.79
N ASP A 860 27.63 36.79 -9.42
CA ASP A 860 28.64 37.51 -8.63
C ASP A 860 28.31 37.50 -7.12
N MET A 861 29.34 37.58 -6.29
CA MET A 861 29.24 37.72 -4.83
C MET A 861 28.41 38.92 -4.39
N LYS A 862 28.43 40.05 -5.12
CA LYS A 862 27.58 41.21 -4.80
C LYS A 862 26.09 40.87 -4.81
N HIS A 863 25.67 39.87 -5.59
CA HIS A 863 24.27 39.43 -5.64
C HIS A 863 23.85 38.63 -4.40
N LEU A 864 24.80 37.99 -3.72
CA LEU A 864 24.54 37.08 -2.59
C LEU A 864 24.77 37.74 -1.22
N SER A 865 25.46 38.89 -1.17
CA SER A 865 25.93 39.51 0.08
C SER A 865 24.82 39.96 1.03
N ASN A 866 23.60 40.21 0.52
CA ASN A 866 22.45 40.62 1.34
C ASN A 866 21.65 39.42 1.92
N LEU A 867 22.00 38.18 1.59
CA LEU A 867 21.29 36.97 2.02
C LEU A 867 21.73 36.51 3.41
N THR A 868 21.29 37.23 4.44
CA THR A 868 21.73 37.01 5.83
C THR A 868 21.12 35.77 6.50
N PHE A 869 20.00 35.24 5.99
CA PHE A 869 19.30 34.06 6.51
C PHE A 869 19.63 32.76 5.75
N LEU A 870 20.59 32.79 4.83
CA LEU A 870 20.89 31.65 3.98
C LEU A 870 21.48 30.49 4.79
N THR A 871 20.84 29.32 4.69
CA THR A 871 21.23 28.08 5.37
C THR A 871 21.74 27.02 4.41
N ARG A 872 21.29 27.06 3.14
CA ARG A 872 21.70 26.16 2.07
C ARG A 872 21.93 26.94 0.79
N LEU A 873 23.08 26.71 0.17
CA LEU A 873 23.44 27.33 -1.10
C LEU A 873 23.90 26.24 -2.07
N TYR A 874 23.26 26.19 -3.23
CA TYR A 874 23.68 25.39 -4.39
C TYR A 874 23.98 26.34 -5.53
N ILE A 875 25.21 26.30 -6.05
CA ILE A 875 25.62 27.05 -7.24
C ILE A 875 26.30 26.11 -8.22
N GLU A 876 25.90 26.20 -9.48
CA GLU A 876 26.49 25.47 -10.59
C GLU A 876 26.84 26.41 -11.75
N ASP A 877 27.98 26.20 -12.41
CA ASP A 877 28.43 26.94 -13.61
C ASP A 877 28.62 28.46 -13.38
N SER A 878 29.48 28.86 -12.43
CA SER A 878 29.82 30.27 -12.19
C SER A 878 31.33 30.53 -12.17
N GLU A 879 31.82 31.33 -13.12
CA GLU A 879 33.27 31.56 -13.34
C GLU A 879 33.90 32.61 -12.40
N ASN A 880 33.13 33.62 -11.97
CA ASN A 880 33.67 34.78 -11.23
C ASN A 880 33.42 34.73 -9.72
N LEU A 881 32.83 33.65 -9.22
CA LEU A 881 32.39 33.57 -7.83
C LEU A 881 33.55 33.19 -6.91
N LYS A 882 33.99 34.10 -6.04
CA LYS A 882 35.07 33.85 -5.06
C LYS A 882 34.57 34.00 -3.64
N CYS A 883 34.95 33.08 -2.75
CA CYS A 883 34.36 33.03 -1.42
C CYS A 883 34.85 34.10 -0.41
N LYS A 884 35.90 34.88 -0.71
CA LYS A 884 36.44 35.89 0.21
C LYS A 884 35.38 36.87 0.77
N ASP A 885 34.24 37.02 0.10
CA ASP A 885 33.14 37.94 0.47
C ASP A 885 31.89 37.22 1.02
N LEU A 886 31.88 35.89 1.19
CA LEU A 886 30.73 35.11 1.69
C LEU A 886 30.73 35.08 3.24
N ALA A 887 30.32 36.19 3.86
CA ALA A 887 30.22 36.33 5.32
C ALA A 887 28.88 35.80 5.87
N GLN A 888 28.62 34.50 5.74
CA GLN A 888 27.37 33.88 6.22
C GLN A 888 27.60 32.91 7.39
N ASP A 889 27.45 33.41 8.61
CA ASP A 889 27.63 32.62 9.85
C ASP A 889 26.58 31.52 10.07
N GLN A 890 25.50 31.49 9.29
CA GLN A 890 24.39 30.52 9.42
C GLN A 890 24.40 29.40 8.35
N LEU A 891 25.32 29.44 7.38
CA LEU A 891 25.35 28.48 6.29
C LEU A 891 25.68 27.08 6.82
N SER A 892 24.77 26.13 6.57
CA SER A 892 24.85 24.75 7.05
C SER A 892 25.19 23.75 5.94
N GLN A 893 24.78 24.05 4.70
CA GLN A 893 25.04 23.23 3.53
C GLN A 893 25.49 24.11 2.36
N LEU A 894 26.56 23.68 1.71
CA LEU A 894 27.13 24.33 0.54
C LEU A 894 27.38 23.31 -0.56
N VAL A 895 26.84 23.56 -1.74
CA VAL A 895 27.04 22.75 -2.94
C VAL A 895 27.56 23.67 -4.04
N ILE A 896 28.76 23.39 -4.53
CA ILE A 896 29.45 24.20 -5.53
C ILE A 896 29.92 23.27 -6.63
N TYR A 897 29.45 23.48 -7.85
CA TYR A 897 29.83 22.65 -8.99
C TYR A 897 30.23 23.53 -10.18
N ARG A 898 31.31 23.16 -10.88
CA ARG A 898 31.82 23.89 -12.05
C ARG A 898 32.03 25.38 -11.78
N CYS A 899 32.60 25.70 -10.61
CA CYS A 899 32.93 27.06 -10.19
C CYS A 899 34.44 27.18 -9.89
N PRO A 900 35.27 27.54 -10.89
CA PRO A 900 36.72 27.58 -10.72
C PRO A 900 37.16 28.63 -9.69
N GLU A 901 38.23 28.34 -8.95
CA GLU A 901 38.81 29.21 -7.92
C GLU A 901 37.88 29.63 -6.77
N PHE A 902 36.71 29.00 -6.60
CA PHE A 902 35.71 29.44 -5.63
C PHE A 902 36.25 29.53 -4.19
N PHE A 903 37.07 28.55 -3.77
CA PHE A 903 37.62 28.49 -2.41
C PHE A 903 38.85 29.37 -2.19
N VAL A 904 39.37 30.04 -3.22
CA VAL A 904 40.56 30.90 -3.10
C VAL A 904 40.28 32.06 -2.13
N GLY A 905 41.06 32.11 -1.04
CA GLY A 905 40.96 33.17 -0.03
C GLY A 905 39.91 32.93 1.09
N TRP A 906 39.19 31.81 1.10
CA TRP A 906 38.20 31.48 2.13
C TRP A 906 38.77 31.59 3.56
N GLY A 907 40.00 31.11 3.77
CA GLY A 907 40.65 31.03 5.08
C GLY A 907 41.02 32.37 5.74
N LEU A 908 40.92 33.52 5.05
CA LEU A 908 41.24 34.84 5.60
C LEU A 908 39.99 35.63 6.04
N ALA A 909 38.79 35.22 5.62
CA ALA A 909 37.57 36.01 5.74
C ALA A 909 36.59 35.54 6.84
N GLN A 910 36.60 34.26 7.23
CA GLN A 910 35.60 33.69 8.15
C GLN A 910 36.15 33.44 9.56
N ARG A 911 35.35 33.82 10.58
CA ARG A 911 35.69 33.65 12.02
C ARG A 911 35.01 32.43 12.68
N SER A 912 33.92 31.90 12.11
CA SER A 912 33.21 30.72 12.61
C SER A 912 32.30 30.15 11.52
N SER A 913 32.56 28.92 11.03
CA SER A 913 31.64 28.24 10.09
C SER A 913 30.73 27.26 10.82
N LYS A 914 29.41 27.31 10.58
CA LYS A 914 28.45 26.26 10.99
C LYS A 914 28.25 25.19 9.91
N LEU A 915 29.14 25.14 8.93
CA LEU A 915 29.00 24.32 7.74
C LEU A 915 29.11 22.84 8.11
N GLN A 916 28.03 22.09 7.91
CA GLN A 916 27.95 20.66 8.21
C GLN A 916 28.12 19.81 6.96
N MET A 917 27.70 20.32 5.81
CA MET A 917 27.67 19.58 4.54
C MET A 917 28.33 20.40 3.43
N LEU A 918 29.35 19.83 2.79
CA LEU A 918 30.05 20.45 1.67
C LEU A 918 30.11 19.49 0.48
N TYR A 919 29.62 19.94 -0.66
CA TYR A 919 29.63 19.21 -1.92
C TYR A 919 30.41 20.04 -2.93
N THR A 920 31.45 19.47 -3.54
CA THR A 920 32.25 20.22 -4.51
C THR A 920 32.98 19.35 -5.52
N ASP A 921 33.32 19.94 -6.67
CA ASP A 921 34.30 19.44 -7.63
C ASP A 921 35.70 20.09 -7.48
N ASP A 922 35.88 21.15 -6.68
CA ASP A 922 37.17 21.83 -6.49
C ASP A 922 38.01 21.20 -5.35
N PHE A 923 38.67 20.09 -5.66
CA PHE A 923 39.46 19.33 -4.69
C PHE A 923 40.67 20.14 -4.21
N GLU A 924 41.35 20.83 -5.14
CA GLU A 924 42.57 21.58 -4.85
C GLU A 924 42.28 22.81 -3.99
N GLY A 925 41.20 23.52 -4.28
CA GLY A 925 40.76 24.69 -3.52
C GLY A 925 40.35 24.34 -2.10
N VAL A 926 39.59 23.26 -1.87
CA VAL A 926 39.12 22.87 -0.53
C VAL A 926 40.22 22.24 0.32
N LEU A 927 41.08 21.39 -0.26
CA LEU A 927 42.07 20.61 0.49
C LEU A 927 43.36 21.38 0.79
N VAL A 928 43.21 22.57 1.37
CA VAL A 928 44.30 23.41 1.88
C VAL A 928 44.18 23.61 3.38
N LYS A 929 45.33 23.69 4.06
CA LYS A 929 45.42 23.77 5.53
C LYS A 929 44.51 24.83 6.18
N PRO A 930 44.42 26.08 5.68
CA PRO A 930 43.55 27.10 6.28
C PRO A 930 42.06 26.71 6.27
N ILE A 931 41.57 26.15 5.16
CA ILE A 931 40.16 25.79 5.00
C ILE A 931 39.82 24.55 5.83
N CYS A 932 40.63 23.49 5.75
CA CYS A 932 40.39 22.30 6.56
C CYS A 932 40.48 22.58 8.07
N SER A 933 41.33 23.53 8.49
CA SER A 933 41.37 23.97 9.90
C SER A 933 40.09 24.69 10.31
N LEU A 934 39.55 25.57 9.45
CA LEU A 934 38.28 26.26 9.69
C LEU A 934 37.10 25.28 9.79
N LEU A 935 37.11 24.23 8.98
CA LEU A 935 36.05 23.21 8.91
C LEU A 935 36.20 22.11 9.98
N SER A 936 37.30 22.11 10.73
CA SER A 936 37.78 20.96 11.51
C SER A 936 36.81 20.36 12.52
N SER A 937 35.95 21.21 13.10
CA SER A 937 35.04 20.90 14.21
C SER A 937 33.57 20.90 13.81
N CYS A 938 33.24 21.25 12.57
CA CYS A 938 31.86 21.51 12.15
C CYS A 938 31.42 20.66 10.96
N LEU A 939 32.33 20.32 10.04
CA LEU A 939 31.99 19.56 8.85
C LEU A 939 31.72 18.09 9.19
N VAL A 940 30.52 17.62 8.83
CA VAL A 940 30.03 16.25 9.08
C VAL A 940 30.10 15.42 7.81
N GLU A 941 29.76 16.01 6.67
CA GLU A 941 29.74 15.35 5.36
C GLU A 941 30.53 16.16 4.33
N LEU A 942 31.43 15.48 3.64
CA LEU A 942 32.20 16.02 2.51
C LEU A 942 31.97 15.13 1.29
N VAL A 943 31.45 15.72 0.22
CA VAL A 943 31.18 15.03 -1.04
C VAL A 943 32.01 15.67 -2.12
N PHE A 944 32.87 14.86 -2.71
CA PHE A 944 33.61 15.18 -3.90
C PHE A 944 32.88 14.57 -5.10
N HIS A 945 32.46 15.39 -6.06
CA HIS A 945 31.67 14.90 -7.19
C HIS A 945 32.19 15.37 -8.55
N SER A 946 32.08 14.50 -9.55
CA SER A 946 32.21 14.84 -10.99
C SER A 946 33.48 15.61 -11.37
N ASN A 947 34.60 15.33 -10.69
CA ASN A 947 35.92 15.85 -11.06
C ASN A 947 36.66 14.82 -11.93
N ASP A 948 36.90 15.17 -13.19
CA ASP A 948 37.62 14.36 -14.19
C ASP A 948 39.05 14.89 -14.45
N GLU A 949 39.60 15.70 -13.55
CA GLU A 949 40.94 16.28 -13.65
C GLU A 949 41.93 15.64 -12.68
N VAL A 950 41.51 15.40 -11.44
CA VAL A 950 42.38 14.91 -10.36
C VAL A 950 42.60 13.40 -10.49
N GLU A 951 43.85 13.01 -10.77
CA GLU A 951 44.25 11.59 -10.84
C GLU A 951 44.65 11.03 -9.47
N SER A 952 45.25 11.85 -8.60
CA SER A 952 45.72 11.44 -7.27
C SER A 952 45.83 12.61 -6.30
N PHE A 953 45.81 12.33 -4.99
CA PHE A 953 46.01 13.34 -3.96
C PHE A 953 47.49 13.60 -3.69
N THR A 954 47.87 14.87 -3.61
CA THR A 954 49.21 15.26 -3.13
C THR A 954 49.32 15.07 -1.62
N LYS A 955 50.55 14.85 -1.12
CA LYS A 955 50.82 14.74 0.32
C LYS A 955 50.25 15.91 1.14
N LYS A 956 50.30 17.13 0.60
CA LYS A 956 49.76 18.33 1.26
C LYS A 956 48.22 18.28 1.39
N GLN A 957 47.53 17.81 0.36
CA GLN A 957 46.07 17.64 0.39
C GLN A 957 45.65 16.56 1.40
N GLU A 958 46.39 15.45 1.44
CA GLU A 958 46.15 14.39 2.42
C GLU A 958 46.37 14.85 3.86
N GLU A 959 47.42 15.65 4.12
CA GLU A 959 47.69 16.27 5.41
C GLU A 959 46.60 17.28 5.80
N ALA A 960 46.07 18.04 4.83
CA ALA A 960 44.99 18.98 5.06
C ALA A 960 43.67 18.27 5.40
N LEU A 961 43.29 17.23 4.66
CA LEU A 961 42.07 16.45 4.90
C LEU A 961 42.04 15.87 6.34
N GLN A 962 43.19 15.47 6.87
CA GLN A 962 43.33 14.94 8.23
C GLN A 962 42.97 15.95 9.33
N LEU A 963 42.95 17.25 9.03
CA LEU A 963 42.56 18.28 9.99
C LEU A 963 41.04 18.28 10.24
N ILE A 964 40.24 17.64 9.38
CA ILE A 964 38.78 17.62 9.49
C ILE A 964 38.32 16.53 10.48
N THR A 965 38.56 16.77 11.76
CA THR A 965 38.32 15.78 12.82
C THR A 965 36.85 15.45 13.08
N SER A 966 35.91 16.33 12.70
CA SER A 966 34.45 16.11 12.87
C SER A 966 33.81 15.25 11.77
N LEU A 967 34.53 14.94 10.69
CA LEU A 967 33.97 14.32 9.50
C LEU A 967 33.43 12.91 9.80
N GLN A 968 32.15 12.68 9.52
CA GLN A 968 31.48 11.38 9.70
C GLN A 968 31.21 10.68 8.37
N GLU A 969 31.10 11.42 7.28
CA GLU A 969 30.84 10.88 5.96
C GLU A 969 31.72 11.53 4.89
N LEU A 970 32.38 10.69 4.11
CA LEU A 970 33.18 11.11 2.97
C LEU A 970 32.68 10.36 1.72
N ARG A 971 32.33 11.10 0.67
CA ARG A 971 31.83 10.52 -0.57
C ARG A 971 32.66 10.97 -1.77
N PHE A 972 32.95 10.03 -2.66
CA PHE A 972 33.48 10.27 -4.00
C PHE A 972 32.44 9.79 -5.00
N GLN A 973 31.96 10.68 -5.86
CA GLN A 973 30.93 10.38 -6.85
C GLN A 973 31.39 10.78 -8.25
N ARG A 974 31.25 9.91 -9.25
CA ARG A 974 31.52 10.22 -10.66
C ARG A 974 32.93 10.79 -10.94
N CYS A 975 33.94 10.41 -10.16
CA CYS A 975 35.33 10.87 -10.35
C CYS A 975 36.06 9.89 -11.28
N LYS A 976 36.07 10.13 -12.59
CA LYS A 976 36.46 9.09 -13.56
C LYS A 976 37.97 8.85 -13.64
N LYS A 977 38.79 9.87 -13.35
CA LYS A 977 40.26 9.77 -13.42
C LYS A 977 40.95 9.46 -12.10
N LEU A 978 40.24 9.54 -10.97
CA LEU A 978 40.84 9.33 -9.65
C LEU A 978 41.30 7.88 -9.48
N GLN A 979 42.62 7.67 -9.35
CA GLN A 979 43.23 6.33 -9.34
C GLN A 979 43.31 5.71 -7.94
N CYS A 980 43.42 6.55 -6.91
CA CYS A 980 43.61 6.13 -5.53
C CYS A 980 42.91 7.05 -4.52
N LEU A 981 42.45 6.45 -3.42
CA LEU A 981 41.95 7.18 -2.26
C LEU A 981 43.11 7.79 -1.45
N PRO A 982 42.86 8.83 -0.63
CA PRO A 982 43.87 9.44 0.22
C PRO A 982 44.51 8.41 1.17
N ALA A 983 45.85 8.37 1.27
CA ALA A 983 46.55 7.44 2.18
C ALA A 983 46.24 7.74 3.66
N GLY A 984 46.01 9.01 4.00
CA GLY A 984 45.75 9.49 5.36
C GLY A 984 44.38 9.14 5.99
N LEU A 985 43.50 8.41 5.29
CA LEU A 985 42.12 8.15 5.77
C LEU A 985 42.04 7.48 7.15
N ARG A 986 43.02 6.64 7.50
CA ARG A 986 43.08 5.97 8.83
C ARG A 986 43.05 6.94 10.01
N ARG A 987 43.52 8.18 9.82
CA ARG A 987 43.60 9.21 10.87
C ARG A 987 42.28 9.94 11.11
N LEU A 988 41.27 9.75 10.26
CA LEU A 988 39.93 10.32 10.42
C LEU A 988 39.11 9.48 11.41
N THR A 989 39.35 9.67 12.71
CA THR A 989 38.79 8.84 13.79
C THR A 989 37.28 8.99 14.00
N SER A 990 36.64 9.98 13.38
CA SER A 990 35.19 10.20 13.45
C SER A 990 34.43 9.64 12.24
N LEU A 991 35.15 9.18 11.21
CA LEU A 991 34.56 8.76 9.93
C LEU A 991 33.78 7.46 10.12
N LYS A 992 32.47 7.51 9.87
CA LYS A 992 31.53 6.38 10.00
C LYS A 992 31.15 5.79 8.65
N ARG A 993 31.07 6.61 7.60
CA ARG A 993 30.66 6.19 6.25
C ARG A 993 31.66 6.67 5.21
N LEU A 994 32.07 5.76 4.33
CA LEU A 994 32.86 6.05 3.14
C LEU A 994 32.11 5.51 1.93
N ARG A 995 31.75 6.40 0.99
CA ARG A 995 31.06 6.02 -0.25
C ARG A 995 31.89 6.36 -1.48
N ILE A 996 31.96 5.41 -2.40
CA ILE A 996 32.65 5.50 -3.68
C ILE A 996 31.66 5.03 -4.74
N ASP A 997 31.23 5.95 -5.58
CA ASP A 997 30.13 5.72 -6.51
C ASP A 997 30.54 6.18 -7.91
N GLN A 998 30.40 5.33 -8.94
CA GLN A 998 30.75 5.67 -10.33
C GLN A 998 32.20 6.20 -10.49
N CYS A 999 33.17 5.61 -9.79
CA CYS A 999 34.59 5.99 -9.85
C CYS A 999 35.45 4.85 -10.45
N PRO A 1000 35.46 4.65 -11.78
CA PRO A 1000 36.03 3.46 -12.42
C PRO A 1000 37.56 3.34 -12.31
N ALA A 1001 38.31 4.43 -12.19
CA ALA A 1001 39.77 4.40 -12.13
C ALA A 1001 40.34 3.97 -10.77
N ILE A 1002 39.54 3.92 -9.71
CA ILE A 1002 40.03 3.55 -8.37
C ILE A 1002 40.32 2.04 -8.33
N GLN A 1003 41.60 1.69 -8.19
CA GLN A 1003 42.03 0.28 -8.26
C GLN A 1003 42.13 -0.43 -6.90
N SER A 1004 42.39 0.30 -5.82
CA SER A 1004 42.66 -0.30 -4.50
C SER A 1004 42.31 0.61 -3.32
N LEU A 1005 42.08 0.00 -2.15
CA LEU A 1005 41.98 0.71 -0.87
C LEU A 1005 43.34 1.27 -0.42
N PRO A 1006 43.38 2.30 0.44
CA PRO A 1006 44.63 2.87 0.93
C PRO A 1006 45.47 1.84 1.70
N LYS A 1007 46.77 1.80 1.41
CA LYS A 1007 47.72 0.83 2.01
C LYS A 1007 47.85 0.96 3.53
N ASP A 1008 47.64 2.17 4.06
CA ASP A 1008 47.73 2.45 5.50
C ASP A 1008 46.49 1.99 6.30
N GLY A 1009 45.47 1.47 5.60
CA GLY A 1009 44.23 0.95 6.16
C GLY A 1009 43.11 1.98 6.25
N LEU A 1010 41.90 1.50 6.54
CA LEU A 1010 40.71 2.33 6.79
C LEU A 1010 40.60 2.72 8.28
N PRO A 1011 39.91 3.82 8.61
CA PRO A 1011 39.73 4.23 10.00
C PRO A 1011 38.91 3.21 10.80
N SER A 1012 39.28 2.99 12.06
CA SER A 1012 38.62 2.01 12.94
C SER A 1012 37.18 2.38 13.32
N SER A 1013 36.79 3.63 13.13
CA SER A 1013 35.44 4.15 13.36
C SER A 1013 34.44 3.81 12.25
N LEU A 1014 34.93 3.29 11.12
CA LEU A 1014 34.12 3.06 9.92
C LEU A 1014 33.08 1.97 10.15
N GLN A 1015 31.80 2.35 9.99
CA GLN A 1015 30.64 1.47 10.16
C GLN A 1015 30.10 0.99 8.81
N GLU A 1016 30.22 1.83 7.78
CA GLU A 1016 29.71 1.57 6.44
C GLU A 1016 30.74 1.90 5.35
N LEU A 1017 30.93 0.95 4.43
CA LEU A 1017 31.70 1.13 3.20
C LEU A 1017 30.80 0.80 2.02
N ASP A 1018 30.54 1.79 1.17
CA ASP A 1018 29.68 1.67 -0.01
C ASP A 1018 30.54 1.88 -1.27
N VAL A 1019 30.69 0.84 -2.09
CA VAL A 1019 31.44 0.90 -3.36
C VAL A 1019 30.55 0.39 -4.48
N THR A 1020 29.99 1.31 -5.26
CA THR A 1020 28.95 1.04 -6.26
C THR A 1020 29.40 1.54 -7.64
N TYR A 1021 29.10 0.77 -8.69
CA TYR A 1021 29.43 1.10 -10.08
C TYR A 1021 30.92 1.46 -10.29
N CYS A 1022 31.82 0.73 -9.64
CA CYS A 1022 33.27 0.89 -9.80
C CYS A 1022 33.84 -0.30 -10.58
N GLY A 1023 34.58 -0.05 -11.67
CA GLY A 1023 35.06 -1.10 -12.59
C GLY A 1023 36.23 -1.97 -12.10
N SER A 1024 36.77 -1.75 -10.90
CA SER A 1024 37.92 -2.51 -10.38
C SER A 1024 37.51 -3.77 -9.60
N LYS A 1025 37.79 -4.94 -10.18
CA LYS A 1025 37.63 -6.25 -9.51
C LYS A 1025 38.52 -6.38 -8.28
N ASP A 1026 39.72 -5.81 -8.31
CA ASP A 1026 40.68 -5.86 -7.20
C ASP A 1026 40.21 -5.04 -6.00
N LEU A 1027 39.64 -3.85 -6.23
CA LEU A 1027 39.04 -3.02 -5.19
C LEU A 1027 37.89 -3.76 -4.50
N ILE A 1028 36.98 -4.34 -5.29
CA ILE A 1028 35.85 -5.12 -4.78
C ILE A 1028 36.33 -6.31 -3.94
N GLN A 1029 37.38 -7.00 -4.39
CA GLN A 1029 37.94 -8.13 -3.66
C GLN A 1029 38.60 -7.69 -2.34
N GLN A 1030 39.27 -6.53 -2.30
CA GLN A 1030 39.80 -5.95 -1.08
C GLN A 1030 38.67 -5.59 -0.10
N CYS A 1031 37.58 -4.97 -0.58
CA CYS A 1031 36.41 -4.66 0.24
C CYS A 1031 35.73 -5.92 0.80
N ARG A 1032 35.64 -7.01 0.01
CA ARG A 1032 35.09 -8.30 0.48
C ARG A 1032 35.89 -8.90 1.64
N LYS A 1033 37.22 -8.72 1.67
CA LYS A 1033 38.08 -9.20 2.78
C LYS A 1033 37.81 -8.47 4.10
N LEU A 1034 37.17 -7.30 4.06
CA LEU A 1034 36.81 -6.52 5.24
C LEU A 1034 35.45 -6.92 5.84
N LYS A 1035 34.74 -7.90 5.25
CA LYS A 1035 33.48 -8.43 5.79
C LYS A 1035 33.71 -9.02 7.19
N GLY A 1036 32.99 -8.49 8.19
CA GLY A 1036 33.15 -8.86 9.60
C GLY A 1036 34.01 -7.88 10.41
N THR A 1037 34.82 -7.06 9.75
CA THR A 1037 35.52 -5.92 10.38
C THR A 1037 34.68 -4.65 10.33
N ILE A 1038 33.98 -4.40 9.22
CA ILE A 1038 33.05 -3.29 9.03
C ILE A 1038 31.61 -3.82 9.10
N GLN A 1039 30.70 -3.10 9.76
CA GLN A 1039 29.33 -3.56 10.04
C GLN A 1039 28.49 -3.71 8.76
N LYS A 1040 28.62 -2.78 7.82
CA LYS A 1040 27.87 -2.74 6.56
C LYS A 1040 28.83 -2.50 5.40
N ILE A 1041 28.83 -3.41 4.42
CA ILE A 1041 29.59 -3.24 3.17
C ILE A 1041 28.61 -3.43 2.01
N ILE A 1042 28.48 -2.41 1.16
CA ILE A 1042 27.65 -2.42 -0.05
C ILE A 1042 28.59 -2.48 -1.26
N LEU A 1043 28.34 -3.40 -2.17
CA LEU A 1043 29.10 -3.58 -3.41
C LEU A 1043 28.11 -3.79 -4.56
N GLN A 1044 28.17 -2.98 -5.63
CA GLN A 1044 27.40 -3.17 -6.88
C GLN A 1044 28.32 -2.97 -8.10
N HIS A 1045 28.15 -3.79 -9.14
CA HIS A 1045 28.95 -3.76 -10.38
C HIS A 1045 28.07 -3.45 -11.60
N GLU A 1046 28.64 -2.92 -12.69
CA GLU A 1046 27.92 -2.62 -13.94
C GLU A 1046 27.38 -3.87 -14.67
N ASP A 1047 27.84 -5.07 -14.31
CA ASP A 1047 27.47 -6.34 -14.99
C ASP A 1047 26.27 -7.06 -14.33
N ASP A 1048 25.62 -6.45 -13.32
CA ASP A 1048 24.51 -7.06 -12.56
C ASP A 1048 23.09 -6.63 -13.07
N GLN A 1049 22.95 -6.25 -14.35
CA GLN A 1049 21.65 -5.94 -14.99
C GLN A 1049 21.04 -7.11 -15.75
#